data_AF-A0A5A7QCQ6-F1
#
_entry.id   AF-A0A5A7QCQ6-F1
#
_cell.length_a   1.000
_cell.length_b   1.000
_cell.length_c   1.000
_cell.angle_alpha   90.00
_cell.angle_beta   90.00
_cell.angle_gamma   90.00
#
_symmetry.space_group_name_H-M   'P 1'
#
loop_
_entity.id
_entity.type
_entity.pdbx_description
1 polymer ?
#
loop_
_entity_poly.entity_id
_entity_poly.type
_entity_poly.pdbx_seq_one_letter_code
_entity_poly.pdbx_strand_id
1 'polypeptide(L)'
;MASPKKGKEKNNGKPPAKKEGLGWIEWLMGWLNLAYEMLFQRIIASNLPNPMPLPPINDLTFVVTGSTSGIGKEIARQLAEAGGHVVMAVRNPNAANDLIKKWQEDWSGRGLPLNIEVMELDLLSLDSVVRFAEAWNARSGPLHALINNAGIFSIGEPQKFSKNGHEEHMQVNHLAPALLSILLLPSLIRSSPSRIVNVNSIMHSLGFVDPDDMNITSGKRNFSSMVGYSNSKLAQIMFSTVLNKRLPTEAGINVVCVSPGIVHTNVARDLPKIVQAGYGLIPYFIFSPEEGSRSTLFAATDPQLVDYCESLKAEDWPVCTFINHDCGPANPSEEAHNLETSYRVWEKTLELIGLPSNAVERLLEGGQVKCKYGAASEGSITVWVLHDLDERVKTLNRKKTRKENSPDSFAGRANSYYHERPQLLELLNDLYNSYLSLADRYCQTLATKQHRHSRCSSPLPNLKFDQNIQPDEGDPGEVIDSPYAESSLSFQSPVAVVPRANEKMNVDMIFADLVMKVVEYDIALNELNVVEKRWGESSRKMELQQNLLDVLESERLILLNDNATLGYRVTVLEKENKGLASESLFLKRKAAELARCVLKAREDHRVCMLSRKIEDLQGQIYGLEKRNKEYYEQLVMKRQGEDLSLSSKGRKKGGEEVELEDCFRAGAGGLGKCFSFQRKNDGDQDKNGRMRLSTSKLWDMIKKFDLLHCGPHFDYTAS
;
A
#
# COMPACT_ATOMS: atom_id res chain seq x y z
N MET A 1 49.69 -22.35 -45.29
CA MET A 1 50.68 -21.81 -44.35
C MET A 1 49.97 -20.87 -43.39
N ALA A 2 50.31 -20.96 -42.10
CA ALA A 2 49.96 -20.10 -40.97
C ALA A 2 48.52 -20.14 -40.41
N SER A 3 48.34 -20.97 -39.37
CA SER A 3 47.33 -20.85 -38.32
C SER A 3 47.57 -19.63 -37.42
N PRO A 4 46.53 -19.03 -36.81
CA PRO A 4 46.68 -18.23 -35.60
C PRO A 4 46.17 -18.98 -34.35
N LYS A 5 47.02 -18.84 -33.33
CA LYS A 5 47.07 -19.43 -31.98
C LYS A 5 45.77 -19.39 -31.17
N LYS A 6 45.45 -20.52 -30.53
CA LYS A 6 44.54 -20.62 -29.37
C LYS A 6 45.18 -19.95 -28.15
N GLY A 7 44.62 -18.82 -27.70
CA GLY A 7 44.85 -18.29 -26.35
C GLY A 7 44.04 -19.11 -25.35
N LYS A 8 44.72 -19.83 -24.45
CA LYS A 8 44.11 -20.40 -23.25
C LYS A 8 43.95 -19.27 -22.23
N GLU A 9 42.77 -18.68 -22.13
CA GLU A 9 42.38 -18.00 -20.89
C GLU A 9 42.16 -19.08 -19.82
N LYS A 10 42.99 -19.03 -18.79
CA LYS A 10 42.79 -19.82 -17.57
C LYS A 10 41.55 -19.24 -16.88
N ASN A 11 40.42 -19.90 -17.08
CA ASN A 11 39.22 -19.72 -16.28
C ASN A 11 39.52 -20.21 -14.85
N ASN A 12 40.13 -19.36 -14.02
CA ASN A 12 40.17 -19.53 -12.57
C ASN A 12 38.83 -19.06 -11.99
N GLY A 13 37.73 -19.64 -12.46
CA GLY A 13 36.41 -19.46 -11.90
C GLY A 13 36.27 -20.32 -10.66
N LYS A 14 36.87 -19.90 -9.53
CA LYS A 14 36.23 -20.25 -8.26
C LYS A 14 34.90 -19.50 -8.25
N PRO A 15 33.75 -20.18 -8.04
CA PRO A 15 32.50 -19.46 -7.81
C PRO A 15 32.74 -18.44 -6.69
N PRO A 16 32.19 -17.22 -6.78
CA PRO A 16 32.28 -16.27 -5.68
C PRO A 16 31.80 -16.98 -4.41
N ALA A 17 32.59 -16.90 -3.34
CA ALA A 17 32.25 -17.56 -2.08
C ALA A 17 30.83 -17.13 -1.69
N LYS A 18 29.95 -18.12 -1.46
CA LYS A 18 28.55 -17.89 -1.10
C LYS A 18 28.55 -16.99 0.15
N LYS A 19 27.97 -15.80 0.05
CA LYS A 19 27.89 -14.85 1.16
C LYS A 19 27.12 -15.52 2.30
N GLU A 20 27.74 -15.66 3.48
CA GLU A 20 27.16 -16.37 4.64
C GLU A 20 26.48 -15.41 5.65
N GLY A 21 26.58 -14.10 5.42
CA GLY A 21 26.02 -13.05 6.25
C GLY A 21 26.31 -11.65 5.71
N LEU A 22 25.76 -10.61 6.36
CA LEU A 22 26.14 -9.24 6.06
C LEU A 22 27.65 -9.04 6.28
N GLY A 23 28.29 -8.36 5.34
CA GLY A 23 29.61 -7.80 5.54
C GLY A 23 29.58 -6.71 6.61
N TRP A 24 30.72 -6.48 7.24
CA TRP A 24 30.84 -5.54 8.36
C TRP A 24 30.46 -4.10 7.99
N ILE A 25 30.71 -3.68 6.73
CA ILE A 25 30.33 -2.35 6.23
C ILE A 25 28.81 -2.23 6.14
N GLU A 26 28.14 -3.21 5.54
CA GLU A 26 26.69 -3.19 5.35
C GLU A 26 25.98 -3.24 6.72
N TRP A 27 26.50 -4.06 7.63
CA TRP A 27 26.01 -4.09 9.01
C TRP A 27 26.17 -2.74 9.72
N LEU A 28 27.34 -2.09 9.60
CA LEU A 28 27.59 -0.76 10.18
C LEU A 28 26.67 0.30 9.56
N MET A 29 26.50 0.29 8.24
CA MET A 29 25.61 1.21 7.53
C MET A 29 24.15 1.02 7.94
N GLY A 30 23.69 -0.22 8.14
CA GLY A 30 22.35 -0.49 8.68
C GLY A 30 22.14 0.13 10.07
N TRP A 31 23.14 0.04 10.96
CA TRP A 31 23.07 0.69 12.27
C TRP A 31 23.11 2.21 12.19
N LEU A 32 23.91 2.78 11.28
CA LEU A 32 23.93 4.22 11.03
C LEU A 32 22.59 4.71 10.49
N ASN A 33 21.95 3.96 9.58
CA ASN A 33 20.63 4.27 9.05
C ASN A 33 19.56 4.22 10.14
N LEU A 34 19.58 3.19 11.00
CA LEU A 34 18.66 3.10 12.14
C LEU A 34 18.84 4.28 13.10
N ALA A 35 20.08 4.64 13.42
CA ALA A 35 20.38 5.78 14.29
C ALA A 35 19.97 7.11 13.64
N TYR A 36 20.18 7.24 12.33
CA TYR A 36 19.77 8.42 11.55
C TYR A 36 18.24 8.58 11.56
N GLU A 37 17.49 7.52 11.26
CA GLU A 37 16.02 7.53 11.31
C GLU A 37 15.54 7.89 12.72
N MET A 38 16.10 7.25 13.76
CA MET A 38 15.78 7.55 15.15
C MET A 38 15.96 9.03 15.51
N LEU A 39 17.01 9.69 15.02
CA LEU A 39 17.32 11.08 15.38
C LEU A 39 16.58 12.10 14.52
N PHE A 40 16.33 11.81 13.24
CA PHE A 40 15.90 12.80 12.25
C PHE A 40 14.50 12.58 11.69
N GLN A 41 13.85 11.44 11.92
CA GLN A 41 12.53 11.16 11.32
C GLN A 41 11.46 12.23 11.58
N ARG A 42 11.44 12.83 12.78
CA ARG A 42 10.51 13.93 13.11
C ARG A 42 10.82 15.22 12.38
N ILE A 43 12.08 15.49 12.10
CA ILE A 43 12.49 16.67 11.34
C ILE A 43 12.11 16.48 9.87
N ILE A 44 12.40 15.30 9.31
CA ILE A 44 12.11 14.97 7.92
C ILE A 44 10.58 14.98 7.67
N ALA A 45 9.81 14.36 8.56
CA ALA A 45 8.35 14.30 8.46
C ALA A 45 7.61 15.51 9.09
N SER A 46 8.31 16.60 9.40
CA SER A 46 7.72 17.77 10.10
C SER A 46 6.67 18.52 9.26
N ASN A 47 6.77 18.43 7.93
CA ASN A 47 5.83 19.05 7.00
C ASN A 47 4.57 18.21 6.76
N LEU A 48 4.56 16.96 7.21
CA LEU A 48 3.44 16.07 6.99
C LEU A 48 2.33 16.31 8.04
N PRO A 49 1.08 16.52 7.60
CA PRO A 49 -0.05 16.66 8.51
C PRO A 49 -0.27 15.39 9.35
N ASN A 50 -0.85 15.58 10.54
CA ASN A 50 -1.26 14.49 11.43
C ASN A 50 -2.61 14.86 12.09
N PRO A 51 -3.70 14.09 11.88
CA PRO A 51 -3.82 12.92 11.00
C PRO A 51 -3.56 13.26 9.52
N MET A 52 -3.29 12.24 8.71
CA MET A 52 -3.08 12.45 7.27
C MET A 52 -4.42 12.77 6.59
N PRO A 53 -4.53 13.83 5.78
CA PRO A 53 -5.71 14.10 4.99
C PRO A 53 -5.78 13.04 3.88
N LEU A 54 -6.86 12.28 3.86
CA LEU A 54 -7.13 11.28 2.82
C LEU A 54 -8.13 11.86 1.81
N PRO A 55 -8.01 11.50 0.52
CA PRO A 55 -9.09 11.75 -0.42
C PRO A 55 -10.36 10.99 0.02
N PRO A 56 -11.56 11.39 -0.43
CA PRO A 56 -12.76 10.59 -0.24
C PRO A 56 -12.58 9.20 -0.85
N ILE A 57 -12.79 8.14 -0.06
CA ILE A 57 -12.55 6.74 -0.45
C ILE A 57 -13.79 5.87 -0.27
N ASN A 58 -14.98 6.47 -0.39
CA ASN A 58 -16.29 5.84 -0.11
C ASN A 58 -16.54 4.49 -0.81
N ASP A 59 -16.00 4.32 -2.02
CA ASP A 59 -16.20 3.12 -2.84
C ASP A 59 -15.01 2.14 -2.76
N LEU A 60 -14.00 2.45 -1.94
CA LEU A 60 -12.80 1.63 -1.80
C LEU A 60 -12.93 0.66 -0.63
N THR A 61 -12.37 -0.53 -0.80
CA THR A 61 -12.44 -1.63 0.18
C THR A 61 -11.03 -2.03 0.59
N PHE A 62 -10.80 -2.10 1.89
CA PHE A 62 -9.50 -2.30 2.51
C PHE A 62 -9.55 -3.48 3.46
N VAL A 63 -8.57 -4.38 3.38
CA VAL A 63 -8.32 -5.38 4.42
C VAL A 63 -7.08 -4.95 5.19
N VAL A 64 -7.21 -4.73 6.51
CA VAL A 64 -6.11 -4.28 7.38
C VAL A 64 -5.80 -5.34 8.42
N THR A 65 -4.64 -5.98 8.29
CA THR A 65 -4.20 -6.99 9.27
C THR A 65 -3.66 -6.34 10.54
N GLY A 66 -3.98 -6.89 11.72
CA GLY A 66 -3.42 -6.44 13.00
C GLY A 66 -3.93 -5.06 13.44
N SER A 67 -5.20 -4.77 13.15
CA SER A 67 -5.83 -3.46 13.32
C SER A 67 -6.41 -3.18 14.71
N THR A 68 -6.17 -4.02 15.72
CA THR A 68 -6.66 -3.79 17.10
C THR A 68 -5.79 -2.86 17.95
N SER A 69 -4.55 -2.57 17.53
CA SER A 69 -3.63 -1.72 18.30
C SER A 69 -2.57 -1.05 17.43
N GLY A 70 -1.88 -0.04 17.97
CA GLY A 70 -0.73 0.59 17.31
C GLY A 70 -1.08 1.17 15.94
N ILE A 71 -0.16 1.02 14.99
CA ILE A 71 -0.24 1.62 13.64
C ILE A 71 -1.49 1.11 12.90
N GLY A 72 -1.71 -0.21 12.88
CA GLY A 72 -2.87 -0.82 12.19
C GLY A 72 -4.21 -0.32 12.67
N LYS A 73 -4.32 0.03 13.96
CA LYS A 73 -5.52 0.64 14.53
C LYS A 73 -5.79 2.01 13.94
N GLU A 74 -4.76 2.86 13.86
CA GLU A 74 -4.90 4.21 13.30
C GLU A 74 -5.11 4.18 11.78
N ILE A 75 -4.53 3.20 11.07
CA ILE A 75 -4.81 2.95 9.66
C ILE A 75 -6.29 2.62 9.47
N ALA A 76 -6.80 1.61 10.17
CA ALA A 76 -8.18 1.16 10.03
C ALA A 76 -9.18 2.28 10.40
N ARG A 77 -8.91 3.01 11.48
CA ARG A 77 -9.73 4.16 11.91
C ARG A 77 -9.78 5.25 10.84
N GLN A 78 -8.63 5.75 10.39
CA GLN A 78 -8.58 6.86 9.43
C GLN A 78 -9.18 6.49 8.06
N LEU A 79 -8.99 5.25 7.59
CA LEU A 79 -9.64 4.78 6.36
C LEU A 79 -11.17 4.75 6.50
N ALA A 80 -11.68 4.27 7.64
CA ALA A 80 -13.12 4.24 7.89
C ALA A 80 -13.71 5.65 8.05
N GLU A 81 -13.01 6.56 8.74
CA GLU A 81 -13.39 7.97 8.89
C GLU A 81 -13.40 8.72 7.54
N ALA A 82 -12.54 8.31 6.60
CA ALA A 82 -12.52 8.82 5.22
C ALA A 82 -13.56 8.14 4.29
N GLY A 83 -14.40 7.26 4.84
CA GLY A 83 -15.54 6.64 4.18
C GLY A 83 -15.28 5.26 3.57
N GLY A 84 -14.05 4.74 3.64
CA GLY A 84 -13.69 3.45 3.06
C GLY A 84 -14.38 2.28 3.77
N HIS A 85 -14.67 1.22 3.02
CA HIS A 85 -15.07 -0.06 3.59
C HIS A 85 -13.85 -0.77 4.17
N VAL A 86 -13.76 -0.90 5.49
CA VAL A 86 -12.59 -1.45 6.18
C VAL A 86 -12.92 -2.79 6.84
N VAL A 87 -12.13 -3.81 6.53
CA VAL A 87 -12.17 -5.12 7.18
C VAL A 87 -10.99 -5.23 8.13
N MET A 88 -11.29 -5.25 9.42
CA MET A 88 -10.32 -5.49 10.47
C MET A 88 -10.00 -7.00 10.54
N ALA A 89 -8.92 -7.41 9.90
CA ALA A 89 -8.45 -8.80 9.92
C ALA A 89 -7.58 -9.05 11.16
N VAL A 90 -8.16 -9.70 12.18
CA VAL A 90 -7.56 -9.76 13.53
C VAL A 90 -7.73 -11.11 14.21
N ARG A 91 -6.83 -11.43 15.15
CA ARG A 91 -6.88 -12.68 15.92
C ARG A 91 -8.02 -12.73 16.94
N ASN A 92 -8.43 -11.59 17.50
CA ASN A 92 -9.50 -11.52 18.50
C ASN A 92 -10.65 -10.63 17.99
N PRO A 93 -11.67 -11.22 17.35
CA PRO A 93 -12.78 -10.46 16.79
C PRO A 93 -13.58 -9.68 17.84
N ASN A 94 -13.70 -10.19 19.06
CA ASN A 94 -14.45 -9.52 20.13
C ASN A 94 -13.81 -8.18 20.51
N ALA A 95 -12.48 -8.16 20.64
CA ALA A 95 -11.75 -6.93 20.95
C ALA A 95 -11.87 -5.88 19.82
N ALA A 96 -11.88 -6.31 18.56
CA ALA A 96 -12.11 -5.41 17.43
C ALA A 96 -13.56 -4.91 17.38
N ASN A 97 -14.56 -5.76 17.64
CA ASN A 97 -15.95 -5.35 17.70
C ASN A 97 -16.21 -4.31 18.80
N ASP A 98 -15.60 -4.46 19.97
CA ASP A 98 -15.70 -3.47 21.04
C ASP A 98 -15.00 -2.15 20.70
N LEU A 99 -13.94 -2.20 19.88
CA LEU A 99 -13.28 -1.00 19.37
C LEU A 99 -14.13 -0.29 18.32
N ILE A 100 -14.73 -1.02 17.38
CA ILE A 100 -15.64 -0.49 16.38
C ILE A 100 -16.83 0.20 17.04
N LYS A 101 -17.44 -0.40 18.07
CA LYS A 101 -18.54 0.24 18.81
C LYS A 101 -18.14 1.62 19.34
N LYS A 102 -16.96 1.73 19.95
CA LYS A 102 -16.44 3.02 20.44
C LYS A 102 -16.24 4.01 19.31
N TRP A 103 -15.66 3.58 18.19
CA TRP A 103 -15.47 4.47 17.03
C TRP A 103 -16.79 4.95 16.44
N GLN A 104 -17.81 4.08 16.38
CA GLN A 104 -19.15 4.46 15.92
C GLN A 104 -19.80 5.48 16.87
N GLU A 105 -19.62 5.30 18.18
CA GLU A 105 -20.09 6.26 19.20
C GLU A 105 -19.38 7.62 19.06
N ASP A 106 -18.05 7.62 18.93
CA ASP A 106 -17.22 8.84 18.76
C ASP A 106 -17.50 9.56 17.43
N TRP A 107 -17.88 8.81 16.40
CA TRP A 107 -18.24 9.29 15.06
C TRP A 107 -19.70 9.77 14.95
N SER A 108 -20.52 9.52 15.96
CA SER A 108 -21.94 9.88 15.93
C SER A 108 -22.13 11.38 15.65
N GLY A 109 -23.00 11.69 14.68
CA GLY A 109 -23.28 13.07 14.26
C GLY A 109 -22.27 13.70 13.29
N ARG A 110 -21.23 12.97 12.85
CA ARG A 110 -20.20 13.48 11.91
C ARG A 110 -20.41 13.07 10.45
N GLY A 111 -21.41 12.25 10.15
CA GLY A 111 -21.71 11.81 8.79
C GLY A 111 -22.42 10.47 8.75
N LEU A 112 -22.18 9.71 7.67
CA LEU A 112 -22.61 8.31 7.57
C LEU A 112 -21.90 7.46 8.63
N PRO A 113 -22.53 6.37 9.13
CA PRO A 113 -21.86 5.41 10.01
C PRO A 113 -20.57 4.89 9.36
N LEU A 114 -19.56 4.58 10.20
CA LEU A 114 -18.31 4.03 9.70
C LEU A 114 -18.57 2.69 9.03
N ASN A 115 -18.11 2.50 7.79
CA ASN A 115 -18.23 1.23 7.09
C ASN A 115 -17.08 0.31 7.48
N ILE A 116 -17.20 -0.34 8.64
CA ILE A 116 -16.13 -1.15 9.21
C ILE A 116 -16.66 -2.45 9.81
N GLU A 117 -16.02 -3.56 9.44
CA GLU A 117 -16.36 -4.91 9.90
C GLU A 117 -15.11 -5.66 10.41
N VAL A 118 -15.33 -6.86 10.97
CA VAL A 118 -14.28 -7.69 11.56
C VAL A 118 -14.30 -9.07 10.94
N MET A 119 -13.12 -9.59 10.60
CA MET A 119 -12.93 -10.97 10.20
C MET A 119 -11.76 -11.59 10.97
N GLU A 120 -11.92 -12.85 11.37
CA GLU A 120 -10.89 -13.58 12.13
C GLU A 120 -9.69 -13.92 11.24
N LEU A 121 -8.50 -13.51 11.67
CA LEU A 121 -7.23 -13.85 11.03
C LEU A 121 -6.12 -14.01 12.09
N ASP A 122 -5.63 -15.24 12.26
CA ASP A 122 -4.44 -15.51 13.06
C ASP A 122 -3.24 -15.84 12.17
N LEU A 123 -2.30 -14.90 12.04
CA LEU A 123 -1.10 -15.06 11.21
C LEU A 123 -0.10 -16.10 11.76
N LEU A 124 -0.27 -16.57 13.01
CA LEU A 124 0.49 -17.71 13.53
C LEU A 124 0.01 -19.06 12.98
N SER A 125 -1.10 -19.09 12.24
CA SER A 125 -1.68 -20.29 11.63
C SER A 125 -1.95 -20.07 10.14
N LEU A 126 -1.21 -20.79 9.27
CA LEU A 126 -1.46 -20.74 7.83
C LEU A 126 -2.84 -21.28 7.45
N ASP A 127 -3.41 -22.22 8.22
CA ASP A 127 -4.81 -22.65 8.05
C ASP A 127 -5.81 -21.53 8.34
N SER A 128 -5.51 -20.63 9.30
CA SER A 128 -6.34 -19.44 9.52
C SER A 128 -6.27 -18.49 8.32
N VAL A 129 -5.10 -18.34 7.69
CA VAL A 129 -4.92 -17.49 6.50
C VAL A 129 -5.71 -18.04 5.32
N VAL A 130 -5.67 -19.36 5.08
CA VAL A 130 -6.45 -20.00 4.02
C VAL A 130 -7.95 -19.82 4.26
N ARG A 131 -8.44 -20.10 5.48
CA ARG A 131 -9.86 -19.90 5.84
C ARG A 131 -10.32 -18.46 5.65
N PHE A 132 -9.50 -17.49 6.03
CA PHE A 132 -9.80 -16.08 5.82
C PHE A 132 -9.92 -15.76 4.33
N ALA A 133 -8.95 -16.19 3.51
CA ALA A 133 -8.94 -15.90 2.08
C ALA A 133 -10.09 -16.60 1.34
N GLU A 134 -10.42 -17.83 1.70
CA GLU A 134 -11.59 -18.55 1.17
C GLU A 134 -12.89 -17.83 1.53
N ALA A 135 -13.08 -17.45 2.80
CA ALA A 135 -14.26 -16.72 3.25
C ALA A 135 -14.39 -15.35 2.57
N TRP A 136 -13.27 -14.62 2.39
CA TRP A 136 -13.25 -13.35 1.68
C TRP A 136 -13.60 -13.52 0.21
N ASN A 137 -12.91 -14.42 -0.49
CA ASN A 137 -13.15 -14.65 -1.92
C ASN A 137 -14.55 -15.17 -2.20
N ALA A 138 -15.16 -15.94 -1.29
CA ALA A 138 -16.54 -16.41 -1.41
C ALA A 138 -17.57 -15.27 -1.47
N ARG A 139 -17.26 -14.10 -0.86
CA ARG A 139 -18.11 -12.90 -0.94
C ARG A 139 -18.13 -12.29 -2.34
N SER A 140 -17.13 -12.61 -3.18
CA SER A 140 -16.99 -12.08 -4.55
C SER A 140 -16.95 -10.54 -4.64
N GLY A 141 -16.73 -9.83 -3.52
CA GLY A 141 -16.60 -8.38 -3.46
C GLY A 141 -15.25 -7.87 -3.99
N PRO A 142 -15.11 -6.55 -4.21
CA PRO A 142 -13.86 -5.90 -4.60
C PRO A 142 -12.88 -5.78 -3.42
N LEU A 143 -11.58 -5.82 -3.69
CA LEU A 143 -10.52 -5.54 -2.70
C LEU A 143 -9.51 -4.54 -3.28
N HIS A 144 -9.70 -3.26 -2.97
CA HIS A 144 -8.88 -2.19 -3.55
C HIS A 144 -7.49 -2.10 -2.91
N ALA A 145 -7.37 -2.38 -1.61
CA ALA A 145 -6.05 -2.50 -0.98
C ALA A 145 -6.00 -3.56 0.14
N LEU A 146 -5.01 -4.44 0.04
CA LEU A 146 -4.58 -5.33 1.13
C LEU A 146 -3.44 -4.66 1.89
N ILE A 147 -3.66 -4.35 3.17
CA ILE A 147 -2.65 -3.75 4.06
C ILE A 147 -2.15 -4.82 5.04
N ASN A 148 -1.00 -5.39 4.71
CA ASN A 148 -0.27 -6.32 5.56
C ASN A 148 0.52 -5.53 6.63
N ASN A 149 -0.22 -5.04 7.63
CA ASN A 149 0.33 -4.27 8.74
C ASN A 149 0.76 -5.14 9.94
N ALA A 150 0.05 -6.24 10.20
CA ALA A 150 0.33 -7.07 11.36
C ALA A 150 1.79 -7.55 11.37
N GLY A 151 2.41 -7.44 12.53
CA GLY A 151 3.76 -7.93 12.76
C GLY A 151 4.04 -8.12 14.24
N ILE A 152 4.99 -9.00 14.54
CA ILE A 152 5.54 -9.16 15.89
C ILE A 152 6.99 -8.70 15.90
N PHE A 153 7.39 -8.14 17.04
CA PHE A 153 8.75 -7.71 17.30
C PHE A 153 9.10 -8.01 18.76
N SER A 154 9.58 -9.23 19.01
CA SER A 154 9.79 -9.78 20.34
C SER A 154 11.27 -9.72 20.74
N ILE A 155 11.81 -8.53 21.04
CA ILE A 155 13.24 -8.36 21.35
C ILE A 155 13.62 -9.09 22.66
N GLY A 156 14.70 -9.88 22.63
CA GLY A 156 15.27 -10.54 23.81
C GLY A 156 14.64 -11.89 24.14
N GLU A 157 13.57 -12.25 23.44
CA GLU A 157 12.88 -13.54 23.61
C GLU A 157 13.67 -14.68 22.95
N PRO A 158 13.57 -15.91 23.50
CA PRO A 158 14.14 -17.10 22.86
C PRO A 158 13.44 -17.39 21.53
N GLN A 159 14.10 -18.20 20.69
CA GLN A 159 13.51 -18.68 19.43
C GLN A 159 12.24 -19.47 19.73
N LYS A 160 11.13 -19.07 19.10
CA LYS A 160 9.82 -19.72 19.20
C LYS A 160 9.36 -20.12 17.81
N PHE A 161 8.51 -21.14 17.77
CA PHE A 161 8.00 -21.70 16.52
C PHE A 161 6.48 -21.77 16.52
N SER A 162 5.89 -21.48 15.37
CA SER A 162 4.47 -21.69 15.10
C SER A 162 4.14 -23.19 15.13
N LYS A 163 2.83 -23.50 15.14
CA LYS A 163 2.35 -24.90 15.06
C LYS A 163 2.87 -25.64 13.82
N ASN A 164 3.20 -24.90 12.77
CA ASN A 164 3.68 -25.43 11.49
C ASN A 164 5.22 -25.55 11.45
N GLY A 165 5.92 -25.25 12.56
CA GLY A 165 7.37 -25.37 12.68
C GLY A 165 8.16 -24.22 12.05
N HIS A 166 7.53 -23.07 11.82
CA HIS A 166 8.20 -21.86 11.33
C HIS A 166 8.57 -20.94 12.48
N GLU A 167 9.74 -20.31 12.44
CA GLU A 167 10.13 -19.31 13.42
C GLU A 167 9.08 -18.17 13.46
N GLU A 168 8.68 -17.71 14.64
CA GLU A 168 7.49 -16.85 14.79
C GLU A 168 7.58 -15.52 14.03
N HIS A 169 8.75 -14.85 13.98
CA HIS A 169 8.88 -13.61 13.20
C HIS A 169 8.75 -13.90 11.71
N MET A 170 9.40 -14.95 11.21
CA MET A 170 9.26 -15.40 9.82
C MET A 170 7.82 -15.79 9.48
N GLN A 171 7.13 -16.50 10.37
CA GLN A 171 5.73 -16.90 10.23
C GLN A 171 4.82 -15.67 10.08
N VAL A 172 4.86 -14.76 11.04
CA VAL A 172 3.88 -13.66 11.15
C VAL A 172 4.21 -12.50 10.22
N ASN A 173 5.48 -12.13 10.09
CA ASN A 173 5.87 -10.93 9.35
C ASN A 173 6.05 -11.20 7.84
N HIS A 174 6.25 -12.47 7.45
CA HIS A 174 6.58 -12.83 6.07
C HIS A 174 5.68 -13.93 5.49
N LEU A 175 5.74 -15.16 6.03
CA LEU A 175 5.07 -16.32 5.42
C LEU A 175 3.54 -16.17 5.35
N ALA A 176 2.90 -15.75 6.44
CA ALA A 176 1.45 -15.58 6.47
C ALA A 176 0.97 -14.41 5.57
N PRO A 177 1.60 -13.21 5.60
CA PRO A 177 1.33 -12.15 4.63
C PRO A 177 1.57 -12.54 3.17
N ALA A 178 2.62 -13.33 2.89
CA ALA A 178 2.91 -13.83 1.55
C ALA A 178 1.78 -14.75 1.04
N LEU A 179 1.35 -15.70 1.88
CA LEU A 179 0.23 -16.58 1.58
C LEU A 179 -1.07 -15.80 1.38
N LEU A 180 -1.39 -14.87 2.28
CA LEU A 180 -2.58 -14.03 2.20
C LEU A 180 -2.61 -13.22 0.90
N SER A 181 -1.48 -12.60 0.54
CA SER A 181 -1.34 -11.79 -0.66
C SER A 181 -1.59 -12.59 -1.94
N ILE A 182 -1.04 -13.81 -2.03
CA ILE A 182 -1.27 -14.68 -3.19
C ILE A 182 -2.72 -15.14 -3.24
N LEU A 183 -3.30 -15.62 -2.13
CA LEU A 183 -4.67 -16.15 -2.12
C LEU A 183 -5.76 -15.09 -2.37
N LEU A 184 -5.46 -13.80 -2.09
CA LEU A 184 -6.37 -12.69 -2.36
C LEU A 184 -6.20 -12.07 -3.74
N LEU A 185 -5.26 -12.54 -4.57
CA LEU A 185 -5.09 -12.05 -5.95
C LEU A 185 -6.40 -12.04 -6.75
N PRO A 186 -7.27 -13.08 -6.73
CA PRO A 186 -8.54 -13.03 -7.46
C PRO A 186 -9.42 -11.83 -7.09
N SER A 187 -9.44 -11.44 -5.82
CA SER A 187 -10.20 -10.26 -5.36
C SER A 187 -9.54 -8.94 -5.74
N LEU A 188 -8.21 -8.88 -5.67
CA LEU A 188 -7.43 -7.71 -6.08
C LEU A 188 -7.53 -7.44 -7.59
N ILE A 189 -7.58 -8.50 -8.42
CA ILE A 189 -7.75 -8.39 -9.88
C ILE A 189 -9.12 -7.80 -10.22
N ARG A 190 -10.20 -8.24 -9.53
CA ARG A 190 -11.57 -7.76 -9.80
C ARG A 190 -11.75 -6.26 -9.54
N SER A 191 -10.92 -5.67 -8.69
CA SER A 191 -10.99 -4.26 -8.30
C SER A 191 -9.76 -3.49 -8.74
N SER A 192 -9.08 -3.93 -9.80
CA SER A 192 -7.97 -3.17 -10.37
C SER A 192 -8.45 -1.77 -10.82
N PRO A 193 -7.67 -0.71 -10.60
CA PRO A 193 -6.35 -0.69 -9.96
C PRO A 193 -6.40 -0.99 -8.45
N SER A 194 -5.56 -1.92 -8.00
CA SER A 194 -5.51 -2.36 -6.60
C SER A 194 -4.08 -2.45 -6.06
N ARG A 195 -3.96 -2.56 -4.74
CA ARG A 195 -2.67 -2.42 -4.05
C ARG A 195 -2.45 -3.49 -2.99
N ILE A 196 -1.24 -4.01 -2.91
CA ILE A 196 -0.74 -4.79 -1.77
C ILE A 196 0.29 -3.92 -1.06
N VAL A 197 -0.04 -3.47 0.15
CA VAL A 197 0.81 -2.62 0.97
C VAL A 197 1.40 -3.44 2.12
N ASN A 198 2.70 -3.67 2.09
CA ASN A 198 3.45 -4.43 3.08
C ASN A 198 4.16 -3.49 4.06
N VAL A 199 3.70 -3.44 5.31
CA VAL A 199 4.34 -2.61 6.34
C VAL A 199 5.62 -3.30 6.81
N ASN A 200 6.73 -2.68 6.45
CA ASN A 200 8.08 -3.15 6.71
C ASN A 200 8.72 -2.39 7.90
N SER A 201 10.05 -2.28 7.95
CA SER A 201 10.80 -1.57 8.98
C SER A 201 12.21 -1.28 8.49
N ILE A 202 12.83 -0.17 8.91
CA ILE A 202 14.25 0.11 8.68
C ILE A 202 15.19 -1.02 9.17
N MET A 203 14.73 -1.85 10.11
CA MET A 203 15.45 -3.04 10.60
C MET A 203 15.73 -4.08 9.50
N HIS A 204 15.06 -4.04 8.35
CA HIS A 204 15.41 -4.88 7.19
C HIS A 204 16.86 -4.62 6.72
N SER A 205 17.40 -3.42 6.96
CA SER A 205 18.79 -3.07 6.62
C SER A 205 19.84 -3.82 7.45
N LEU A 206 19.44 -4.40 8.59
CA LEU A 206 20.26 -5.26 9.43
C LEU A 206 20.02 -6.76 9.14
N GLY A 207 19.13 -7.08 8.18
CA GLY A 207 18.72 -8.43 7.85
C GLY A 207 19.63 -9.10 6.83
N PHE A 208 19.73 -10.43 6.93
CA PHE A 208 20.35 -11.27 5.91
C PHE A 208 19.60 -12.60 5.83
N VAL A 209 18.98 -12.88 4.69
CA VAL A 209 18.15 -14.08 4.51
C VAL A 209 18.99 -15.18 3.84
N ASP A 210 19.24 -16.28 4.56
CA ASP A 210 19.69 -17.53 3.93
C ASP A 210 18.45 -18.30 3.46
N PRO A 211 18.18 -18.43 2.15
CA PRO A 211 17.02 -19.18 1.64
C PRO A 211 17.03 -20.64 2.09
N ASP A 212 18.21 -21.20 2.40
CA ASP A 212 18.33 -22.59 2.83
C ASP A 212 18.07 -22.76 4.34
N ASP A 213 18.02 -21.67 5.11
CA ASP A 213 17.78 -21.68 6.56
C ASP A 213 17.01 -20.44 7.05
N MET A 214 15.85 -20.19 6.45
CA MET A 214 14.99 -19.07 6.81
C MET A 214 14.54 -19.10 8.29
N ASN A 215 14.45 -20.29 8.89
CA ASN A 215 14.09 -20.47 10.30
C ASN A 215 15.27 -20.32 11.27
N ILE A 216 16.52 -20.21 10.80
CA ILE A 216 17.73 -20.13 11.63
C ILE A 216 17.84 -21.35 12.57
N THR A 217 17.83 -22.54 11.98
CA THR A 217 17.87 -23.83 12.67
C THR A 217 19.07 -24.69 12.27
N SER A 218 19.79 -24.33 11.21
CA SER A 218 20.91 -25.12 10.68
C SER A 218 22.15 -25.11 11.57
N GLY A 219 22.23 -24.20 12.56
CA GLY A 219 23.40 -23.99 13.40
C GLY A 219 24.52 -23.19 12.73
N LYS A 220 24.39 -22.81 11.45
CA LYS A 220 25.35 -21.92 10.76
C LYS A 220 25.45 -20.54 11.43
N ARG A 221 24.33 -20.07 11.98
CA ARG A 221 24.22 -18.78 12.68
C ARG A 221 23.38 -18.95 13.94
N ASN A 222 23.81 -18.33 15.03
CA ASN A 222 23.04 -18.32 16.27
C ASN A 222 21.82 -17.41 16.13
N PHE A 223 20.67 -17.90 16.60
CA PHE A 223 19.46 -17.09 16.67
C PHE A 223 19.62 -15.95 17.68
N SER A 224 19.16 -14.77 17.28
CA SER A 224 18.72 -13.73 18.20
C SER A 224 17.40 -13.17 17.66
N SER A 225 16.53 -12.68 18.53
CA SER A 225 15.25 -12.12 18.12
C SER A 225 15.38 -10.96 17.14
N MET A 226 16.44 -10.16 17.27
CA MET A 226 16.76 -9.07 16.33
C MET A 226 17.08 -9.62 14.95
N VAL A 227 17.88 -10.69 14.87
CA VAL A 227 18.19 -11.36 13.59
C VAL A 227 16.92 -11.97 12.99
N GLY A 228 16.10 -12.68 13.77
CA GLY A 228 14.83 -13.24 13.31
C GLY A 228 13.90 -12.16 12.74
N TYR A 229 13.72 -11.06 13.48
CA TYR A 229 12.91 -9.93 13.02
C TYR A 229 13.47 -9.26 11.75
N SER A 230 14.75 -8.85 11.76
CA SER A 230 15.39 -8.20 10.62
C SER A 230 15.37 -9.08 9.36
N ASN A 231 15.60 -10.39 9.51
CA ASN A 231 15.51 -11.35 8.41
C ASN A 231 14.08 -11.46 7.87
N SER A 232 13.07 -11.49 8.74
CA SER A 232 11.66 -11.55 8.30
C SER A 232 11.24 -10.31 7.50
N LYS A 233 11.71 -9.13 7.90
CA LYS A 233 11.45 -7.86 7.23
C LYS A 233 12.21 -7.71 5.91
N LEU A 234 13.42 -8.24 5.82
CA LEU A 234 14.14 -8.34 4.54
C LEU A 234 13.48 -9.36 3.59
N ALA A 235 13.08 -10.54 4.09
CA ALA A 235 12.40 -11.56 3.30
C ALA A 235 11.09 -11.04 2.70
N GLN A 236 10.35 -10.21 3.45
CA GLN A 236 9.13 -9.57 2.97
C GLN A 236 9.39 -8.67 1.75
N ILE A 237 10.45 -7.85 1.75
CA ILE A 237 10.82 -7.04 0.58
C ILE A 237 11.21 -7.94 -0.60
N MET A 238 12.11 -8.90 -0.37
CA MET A 238 12.59 -9.81 -1.42
C MET A 238 11.44 -10.56 -2.11
N PHE A 239 10.49 -11.06 -1.33
CA PHE A 239 9.29 -11.69 -1.86
C PHE A 239 8.38 -10.70 -2.60
N SER A 240 8.17 -9.50 -2.04
CA SER A 240 7.34 -8.45 -2.66
C SER A 240 7.90 -8.02 -4.01
N THR A 241 9.23 -7.94 -4.14
CA THR A 241 9.93 -7.67 -5.40
C THR A 241 9.62 -8.73 -6.45
N VAL A 242 9.74 -10.01 -6.11
CA VAL A 242 9.46 -11.09 -7.07
C VAL A 242 7.97 -11.15 -7.39
N LEU A 243 7.08 -10.93 -6.42
CA LEU A 243 5.65 -10.82 -6.67
C LEU A 243 5.34 -9.69 -7.66
N ASN A 244 5.91 -8.50 -7.44
CA ASN A 244 5.73 -7.34 -8.31
C ASN A 244 6.19 -7.61 -9.75
N LYS A 245 7.31 -8.34 -9.93
CA LYS A 245 7.84 -8.73 -11.24
C LYS A 245 7.04 -9.84 -11.92
N ARG A 246 6.38 -10.72 -11.15
CA ARG A 246 5.51 -11.78 -11.69
C ARG A 246 4.11 -11.30 -12.03
N LEU A 247 3.66 -10.19 -11.45
CA LEU A 247 2.37 -9.59 -11.75
C LEU A 247 2.45 -8.78 -13.05
N PRO A 248 1.69 -9.17 -14.10
CA PRO A 248 1.65 -8.42 -15.34
C PRO A 248 1.06 -7.02 -15.11
N THR A 249 1.47 -6.04 -15.89
CA THR A 249 0.97 -4.66 -15.78
C THR A 249 -0.54 -4.61 -15.99
N GLU A 250 -1.07 -5.47 -16.87
CA GLU A 250 -2.49 -5.60 -17.20
C GLU A 250 -3.34 -6.10 -16.02
N ALA A 251 -2.74 -6.75 -15.01
CA ALA A 251 -3.47 -7.12 -13.80
C ALA A 251 -3.84 -5.88 -12.95
N GLY A 252 -3.16 -4.75 -13.15
CA GLY A 252 -3.42 -3.51 -12.42
C GLY A 252 -3.19 -3.62 -10.91
N ILE A 253 -2.30 -4.52 -10.47
CA ILE A 253 -1.93 -4.72 -9.06
C ILE A 253 -0.55 -4.15 -8.80
N ASN A 254 -0.47 -3.23 -7.83
CA ASN A 254 0.77 -2.62 -7.37
C ASN A 254 1.20 -3.21 -6.02
N VAL A 255 2.45 -3.65 -5.91
CA VAL A 255 3.02 -4.17 -4.67
C VAL A 255 3.98 -3.13 -4.10
N VAL A 256 3.69 -2.65 -2.89
CA VAL A 256 4.40 -1.55 -2.25
C VAL A 256 4.87 -1.97 -0.86
N CYS A 257 6.14 -1.76 -0.55
CA CYS A 257 6.69 -1.88 0.79
C CYS A 257 6.77 -0.50 1.46
N VAL A 258 6.48 -0.42 2.76
CA VAL A 258 6.44 0.86 3.49
C VAL A 258 7.24 0.78 4.77
N SER A 259 8.13 1.75 5.04
CA SER A 259 8.69 1.97 6.37
C SER A 259 7.85 3.00 7.12
N PRO A 260 7.23 2.67 8.27
CA PRO A 260 6.41 3.62 9.04
C PRO A 260 7.24 4.54 9.95
N GLY A 261 8.56 4.40 9.93
CA GLY A 261 9.45 5.03 10.90
C GLY A 261 9.57 4.21 12.18
N ILE A 262 10.29 4.76 13.16
CA ILE A 262 10.34 4.24 14.52
C ILE A 262 9.13 4.76 15.27
N VAL A 263 8.20 3.86 15.60
CA VAL A 263 6.92 4.18 16.23
C VAL A 263 6.88 3.64 17.67
N HIS A 264 6.25 4.41 18.56
CA HIS A 264 5.92 3.99 19.91
C HIS A 264 4.93 2.83 19.84
N THR A 265 5.50 1.64 19.87
CA THR A 265 4.77 0.38 19.97
C THR A 265 4.93 -0.15 21.39
N ASN A 266 4.05 -1.05 21.82
CA ASN A 266 4.07 -1.64 23.17
C ASN A 266 5.32 -2.48 23.49
N VAL A 267 6.34 -2.46 22.62
CA VAL A 267 7.65 -3.13 22.73
C VAL A 267 8.39 -2.75 24.01
N ALA A 268 8.14 -1.58 24.60
CA ALA A 268 8.79 -1.16 25.83
C ALA A 268 8.36 -1.96 27.08
N ARG A 269 7.27 -2.74 27.03
CA ARG A 269 6.71 -3.42 28.21
C ARG A 269 7.64 -4.52 28.76
N ASP A 270 8.40 -5.16 27.88
CA ASP A 270 9.24 -6.33 28.21
C ASP A 270 10.74 -6.02 28.23
N LEU A 271 11.14 -4.75 28.03
CA LEU A 271 12.54 -4.33 28.13
C LEU A 271 13.02 -4.22 29.60
N PRO A 272 14.32 -4.41 29.88
CA PRO A 272 14.88 -4.20 31.22
C PRO A 272 14.58 -2.79 31.74
N LYS A 273 14.29 -2.64 33.05
CA LYS A 273 13.86 -1.37 33.68
C LYS A 273 14.80 -0.18 33.41
N ILE A 274 16.11 -0.42 33.22
CA ILE A 274 17.08 0.64 32.91
C ILE A 274 16.97 1.14 31.46
N VAL A 275 16.58 0.25 30.53
CA VAL A 275 16.27 0.58 29.14
C VAL A 275 14.90 1.25 29.05
N GLN A 276 13.92 0.84 29.88
CA GLN A 276 12.64 1.53 30.04
C GLN A 276 12.83 2.98 30.53
N ALA A 277 13.74 3.20 31.48
CA ALA A 277 14.08 4.54 31.97
C ALA A 277 14.76 5.41 30.88
N GLY A 278 15.66 4.83 30.08
CA GLY A 278 16.22 5.49 28.89
C GLY A 278 15.14 5.77 27.82
N TYR A 279 14.17 4.87 27.67
CA TYR A 279 12.99 5.03 26.82
C TYR A 279 12.09 6.21 27.21
N GLY A 280 12.21 6.72 28.44
CA GLY A 280 11.52 7.93 28.90
C GLY A 280 12.11 9.23 28.37
N LEU A 281 13.36 9.24 27.90
CA LEU A 281 14.02 10.39 27.24
C LEU A 281 13.93 10.34 25.71
N ILE A 282 13.73 9.14 25.17
CA ILE A 282 13.54 8.83 23.75
C ILE A 282 12.18 9.30 23.13
N PRO A 283 11.07 9.59 23.85
CA PRO A 283 9.77 9.83 23.20
C PRO A 283 9.71 11.07 22.32
N TYR A 284 10.64 12.00 22.49
CA TYR A 284 10.67 13.20 21.68
C TYR A 284 10.98 12.93 20.21
N PHE A 285 11.66 11.83 19.88
CA PHE A 285 12.09 11.54 18.51
C PHE A 285 11.30 10.41 17.84
N ILE A 286 10.57 9.59 18.60
CA ILE A 286 9.77 8.47 18.10
C ILE A 286 8.36 8.95 17.69
N PHE A 287 7.80 8.36 16.64
CA PHE A 287 6.44 8.65 16.18
C PHE A 287 5.37 8.03 17.09
N SER A 288 4.24 8.72 17.22
CA SER A 288 2.99 8.12 17.66
C SER A 288 2.47 7.11 16.62
N PRO A 289 1.57 6.19 17.00
CA PRO A 289 0.90 5.31 16.04
C PRO A 289 0.18 6.04 14.89
N GLU A 290 -0.35 7.25 15.15
CA GLU A 290 -1.01 8.09 14.16
C GLU A 290 0.02 8.63 13.16
N GLU A 291 1.12 9.22 13.64
CA GLU A 291 2.24 9.66 12.79
C GLU A 291 2.86 8.50 11.99
N GLY A 292 2.94 7.30 12.56
CA GLY A 292 3.45 6.10 11.90
C GLY A 292 2.50 5.49 10.87
N SER A 293 1.21 5.82 10.91
CA SER A 293 0.22 5.34 9.93
C SER A 293 0.31 6.07 8.59
N ARG A 294 0.87 7.29 8.58
CA ARG A 294 0.92 8.21 7.44
C ARG A 294 1.44 7.56 6.16
N SER A 295 2.64 7.00 6.17
CA SER A 295 3.23 6.42 4.96
C SER A 295 2.44 5.22 4.42
N THR A 296 1.76 4.47 5.30
CA THR A 296 0.91 3.34 4.89
C THR A 296 -0.40 3.82 4.30
N LEU A 297 -1.02 4.85 4.88
CA LEU A 297 -2.21 5.48 4.34
C LEU A 297 -1.92 6.11 2.98
N PHE A 298 -0.83 6.88 2.86
CA PHE A 298 -0.34 7.41 1.59
C PHE A 298 -0.18 6.30 0.55
N ALA A 299 0.54 5.22 0.89
CA ALA A 299 0.73 4.09 0.00
C ALA A 299 -0.59 3.37 -0.39
N ALA A 300 -1.58 3.39 0.49
CA ALA A 300 -2.86 2.72 0.26
C ALA A 300 -3.85 3.59 -0.54
N THR A 301 -3.75 4.92 -0.48
CA THR A 301 -4.77 5.82 -1.04
C THR A 301 -4.28 6.76 -2.14
N ASP A 302 -3.00 7.14 -2.17
CA ASP A 302 -2.50 8.17 -3.08
C ASP A 302 -2.55 7.72 -4.56
N PRO A 303 -3.22 8.46 -5.47
CA PRO A 303 -3.27 8.11 -6.89
C PRO A 303 -1.91 8.18 -7.60
N GLN A 304 -1.04 9.15 -7.27
CA GLN A 304 0.25 9.35 -7.94
C GLN A 304 1.22 8.20 -7.70
N LEU A 305 1.00 7.42 -6.64
CA LEU A 305 1.76 6.21 -6.39
C LEU A 305 1.62 5.18 -7.51
N VAL A 306 0.46 5.12 -8.17
CA VAL A 306 0.22 4.19 -9.29
C VAL A 306 1.16 4.52 -10.44
N ASP A 307 1.21 5.79 -10.84
CA ASP A 307 2.09 6.28 -11.89
C ASP A 307 3.57 6.00 -11.57
N TYR A 308 3.96 6.17 -10.30
CA TYR A 308 5.31 5.86 -9.85
C TYR A 308 5.62 4.35 -9.85
N CYS A 309 4.68 3.50 -9.45
CA CYS A 309 4.83 2.04 -9.56
C CYS A 309 5.00 1.60 -11.01
N GLU A 310 4.22 2.18 -11.93
CA GLU A 310 4.30 1.90 -13.36
C GLU A 310 5.62 2.37 -13.97
N SER A 311 6.13 3.54 -13.59
CA SER A 311 7.43 4.03 -14.07
C SER A 311 8.57 3.10 -13.64
N LEU A 312 8.57 2.64 -12.39
CA LEU A 312 9.57 1.68 -11.90
C LEU A 312 9.49 0.33 -12.61
N LYS A 313 8.28 -0.14 -12.94
CA LYS A 313 8.11 -1.36 -13.74
C LYS A 313 8.62 -1.18 -15.17
N ALA A 314 8.35 -0.03 -15.79
CA ALA A 314 8.81 0.28 -17.15
C ALA A 314 10.34 0.38 -17.25
N GLU A 315 11.00 0.85 -16.18
CA GLU A 315 12.47 0.93 -16.08
C GLU A 315 13.12 -0.40 -15.66
N ASP A 316 12.34 -1.47 -15.48
CA ASP A 316 12.78 -2.76 -14.91
C ASP A 316 13.58 -2.59 -13.61
N TRP A 317 13.13 -1.67 -12.75
CA TRP A 317 13.79 -1.40 -11.47
C TRP A 317 13.92 -2.70 -10.66
N PRO A 318 15.08 -2.98 -10.04
CA PRO A 318 15.38 -4.29 -9.45
C PRO A 318 14.49 -4.66 -8.26
N VAL A 319 13.86 -3.69 -7.60
CA VAL A 319 13.09 -3.87 -6.36
C VAL A 319 11.68 -3.31 -6.52
N CYS A 320 10.69 -3.84 -5.79
CA CYS A 320 9.36 -3.21 -5.76
C CYS A 320 9.41 -1.80 -5.15
N THR A 321 8.36 -1.02 -5.37
CA THR A 321 8.20 0.32 -4.79
C THR A 321 8.39 0.29 -3.28
N PHE A 322 9.22 1.19 -2.76
CA PHE A 322 9.49 1.32 -1.34
C PHE A 322 9.27 2.77 -0.89
N ILE A 323 8.34 2.97 0.04
CA ILE A 323 7.96 4.29 0.57
C ILE A 323 8.47 4.42 2.00
N ASN A 324 9.10 5.55 2.31
CA ASN A 324 9.65 5.82 3.62
C ASN A 324 8.65 6.57 4.53
N HIS A 325 9.04 6.80 5.77
CA HIS A 325 8.21 7.38 6.82
C HIS A 325 7.78 8.84 6.58
N ASP A 326 8.43 9.50 5.62
CA ASP A 326 8.11 10.84 5.11
C ASP A 326 7.18 10.82 3.88
N CYS A 327 6.61 9.65 3.56
CA CYS A 327 5.76 9.42 2.38
C CYS A 327 6.49 9.60 1.04
N GLY A 328 7.82 9.75 1.06
CA GLY A 328 8.64 9.82 -0.14
C GLY A 328 9.10 8.43 -0.61
N PRO A 329 9.37 8.26 -1.92
CA PRO A 329 10.10 7.11 -2.42
C PRO A 329 11.50 7.00 -1.80
N ALA A 330 11.93 5.78 -1.51
CA ALA A 330 13.28 5.50 -1.01
C ALA A 330 13.80 4.16 -1.54
N ASN A 331 15.10 3.95 -1.41
CA ASN A 331 15.70 2.65 -1.70
C ASN A 331 15.80 1.81 -0.42
N PRO A 332 15.43 0.52 -0.47
CA PRO A 332 15.72 -0.41 0.62
C PRO A 332 17.21 -0.80 0.64
N SER A 333 17.60 -1.68 1.56
CA SER A 333 18.99 -2.12 1.70
C SER A 333 19.57 -2.75 0.42
N GLU A 334 20.90 -2.73 0.31
CA GLU A 334 21.63 -3.39 -0.80
C GLU A 334 21.28 -4.88 -0.93
N GLU A 335 21.10 -5.58 0.21
CA GLU A 335 20.67 -6.98 0.19
C GLU A 335 19.29 -7.17 -0.46
N ALA A 336 18.37 -6.20 -0.33
CA ALA A 336 17.07 -6.26 -0.98
C ALA A 336 17.16 -6.14 -2.52
N HIS A 337 18.25 -5.57 -3.05
CA HIS A 337 18.50 -5.46 -4.49
C HIS A 337 19.10 -6.73 -5.09
N ASN A 338 19.46 -7.73 -4.27
CA ASN A 338 19.96 -9.00 -4.75
C ASN A 338 18.81 -9.86 -5.32
N LEU A 339 18.59 -9.75 -6.63
CA LEU A 339 17.49 -10.41 -7.32
C LEU A 339 17.64 -11.94 -7.35
N GLU A 340 18.86 -12.47 -7.46
CA GLU A 340 19.13 -13.92 -7.42
C GLU A 340 18.69 -14.52 -6.08
N THR A 341 19.09 -13.88 -4.97
CA THR A 341 18.65 -14.28 -3.63
C THR A 341 17.13 -14.11 -3.48
N SER A 342 16.56 -13.04 -4.04
CA SER A 342 15.12 -12.79 -3.98
C SER A 342 14.31 -13.91 -4.65
N TYR A 343 14.73 -14.42 -5.82
CA TYR A 343 14.09 -15.57 -6.46
C TYR A 343 14.20 -16.85 -5.62
N ARG A 344 15.35 -17.09 -4.97
CA ARG A 344 15.49 -18.24 -4.06
C ARG A 344 14.61 -18.11 -2.82
N VAL A 345 14.50 -16.90 -2.25
CA VAL A 345 13.56 -16.60 -1.15
C VAL A 345 12.12 -16.82 -1.59
N TRP A 346 11.76 -16.41 -2.81
CA TRP A 346 10.44 -16.66 -3.40
C TRP A 346 10.12 -18.16 -3.46
N GLU A 347 11.00 -18.96 -4.07
CA GLU A 347 10.81 -20.41 -4.20
C GLU A 347 10.66 -21.09 -2.83
N LYS A 348 11.54 -20.76 -1.89
CA LYS A 348 11.47 -21.30 -0.53
C LYS A 348 10.21 -20.86 0.19
N THR A 349 9.78 -19.61 -0.01
CA THR A 349 8.54 -19.09 0.58
C THR A 349 7.35 -19.90 0.07
N LEU A 350 7.22 -20.12 -1.24
CA LEU A 350 6.14 -20.94 -1.82
C LEU A 350 6.13 -22.37 -1.28
N GLU A 351 7.31 -22.99 -1.12
CA GLU A 351 7.45 -24.32 -0.51
C GLU A 351 6.92 -24.33 0.94
N LEU A 352 7.34 -23.37 1.76
CA LEU A 352 6.97 -23.29 3.18
C LEU A 352 5.48 -23.01 3.38
N ILE A 353 4.90 -22.12 2.55
CA ILE A 353 3.46 -21.81 2.56
C ILE A 353 2.61 -22.83 1.78
N GLY A 354 3.24 -23.87 1.22
CA GLY A 354 2.54 -25.00 0.61
C GLY A 354 1.77 -24.65 -0.66
N LEU A 355 2.33 -23.76 -1.49
CA LEU A 355 1.80 -23.40 -2.81
C LEU A 355 2.73 -23.91 -3.93
N PRO A 356 2.18 -24.26 -5.11
CA PRO A 356 3.00 -24.62 -6.26
C PRO A 356 3.75 -23.40 -6.83
N SER A 357 4.86 -23.64 -7.52
CA SER A 357 5.72 -22.58 -8.10
C SER A 357 5.03 -21.69 -9.13
N ASN A 358 3.95 -22.18 -9.74
CA ASN A 358 3.11 -21.46 -10.71
C ASN A 358 1.78 -20.96 -10.12
N ALA A 359 1.68 -20.79 -8.80
CA ALA A 359 0.44 -20.39 -8.14
C ALA A 359 -0.07 -19.02 -8.61
N VAL A 360 0.81 -18.04 -8.79
CA VAL A 360 0.44 -16.68 -9.23
C VAL A 360 -0.12 -16.73 -10.65
N GLU A 361 0.59 -17.40 -11.56
CA GLU A 361 0.19 -17.53 -12.96
C GLU A 361 -1.17 -18.20 -13.08
N ARG A 362 -1.41 -19.28 -12.33
CA ARG A 362 -2.71 -19.97 -12.30
C ARG A 362 -3.85 -19.08 -11.80
N LEU A 363 -3.60 -18.26 -10.78
CA LEU A 363 -4.62 -17.35 -10.23
C LEU A 363 -4.92 -16.19 -11.19
N LEU A 364 -3.90 -15.70 -11.91
CA LEU A 364 -4.06 -14.69 -12.96
C LEU A 364 -4.91 -15.22 -14.13
N GLU A 365 -4.77 -16.52 -14.46
CA GLU A 365 -5.59 -17.21 -15.46
C GLU A 365 -7.01 -17.57 -14.97
N GLY A 366 -7.38 -17.21 -13.73
CA GLY A 366 -8.68 -17.53 -13.14
C GLY A 366 -8.82 -18.98 -12.64
N GLY A 367 -7.71 -19.73 -12.56
CA GLY A 367 -7.66 -21.09 -12.05
C GLY A 367 -7.70 -21.16 -10.51
N GLN A 368 -8.00 -22.34 -9.98
CA GLN A 368 -7.91 -22.62 -8.54
C GLN A 368 -6.52 -23.14 -8.17
N VAL A 369 -6.04 -22.75 -6.99
CA VAL A 369 -4.76 -23.23 -6.43
C VAL A 369 -5.04 -23.99 -5.14
N LYS A 370 -4.58 -25.25 -5.10
CA LYS A 370 -4.67 -26.07 -3.89
C LYS A 370 -3.50 -25.73 -2.96
N CYS A 371 -3.80 -25.19 -1.79
CA CYS A 371 -2.83 -25.03 -0.71
C CYS A 371 -2.72 -26.32 0.11
N LYS A 372 -1.53 -26.61 0.65
CA LYS A 372 -1.33 -27.70 1.62
C LYS A 372 -2.12 -27.46 2.92
N TYR A 373 -2.28 -26.21 3.29
CA TYR A 373 -3.04 -25.76 4.45
C TYR A 373 -4.52 -25.59 4.06
N GLY A 374 -5.44 -25.77 5.01
CA GLY A 374 -6.89 -25.63 4.77
C GLY A 374 -7.69 -26.94 4.62
N ALA A 375 -7.08 -28.12 4.81
CA ALA A 375 -7.78 -29.40 4.66
C ALA A 375 -8.31 -29.95 6.00
N ALA A 376 -9.50 -29.48 6.41
CA ALA A 376 -10.51 -30.26 7.15
C ALA A 376 -11.78 -29.42 7.31
N SER A 377 -12.66 -29.38 6.29
CA SER A 377 -14.13 -29.36 6.44
C SER A 377 -14.88 -28.75 5.24
N GLU A 378 -15.07 -29.53 4.18
CA GLU A 378 -16.09 -29.24 3.16
C GLU A 378 -17.52 -29.11 3.76
N GLY A 379 -17.73 -29.52 5.01
CA GLY A 379 -18.98 -29.36 5.76
C GLY A 379 -19.01 -28.22 6.80
N SER A 380 -17.92 -27.50 7.06
CA SER A 380 -17.92 -26.44 8.11
C SER A 380 -18.17 -25.05 7.54
N ILE A 381 -17.79 -24.77 6.29
CA ILE A 381 -17.96 -23.44 5.69
C ILE A 381 -19.46 -23.07 5.59
N THR A 382 -20.33 -24.01 5.22
CA THR A 382 -21.79 -23.80 5.22
C THR A 382 -22.35 -23.67 6.64
N VAL A 383 -21.82 -24.44 7.59
CA VAL A 383 -22.25 -24.37 8.99
C VAL A 383 -21.85 -23.04 9.62
N TRP A 384 -20.67 -22.50 9.33
CA TRP A 384 -20.22 -21.20 9.82
C TRP A 384 -20.96 -20.03 9.16
N VAL A 385 -21.15 -20.04 7.85
CA VAL A 385 -21.92 -18.98 7.15
C VAL A 385 -23.38 -18.98 7.60
N LEU A 386 -24.01 -20.15 7.75
CA LEU A 386 -25.39 -20.25 8.25
C LEU A 386 -25.50 -19.94 9.74
N HIS A 387 -24.51 -20.33 10.56
CA HIS A 387 -24.50 -20.02 11.99
C HIS A 387 -24.24 -18.54 12.26
N ASP A 388 -23.38 -17.88 11.48
CA ASP A 388 -23.14 -16.44 11.55
C ASP A 388 -24.37 -15.65 11.10
N LEU A 389 -25.04 -16.08 10.01
CA LEU A 389 -26.33 -15.53 9.59
C LEU A 389 -27.42 -15.72 10.64
N ASP A 390 -27.55 -16.92 11.22
CA ASP A 390 -28.52 -17.23 12.27
C ASP A 390 -28.24 -16.42 13.55
N GLU A 391 -26.98 -16.23 13.94
CA GLU A 391 -26.60 -15.34 15.04
C GLU A 391 -26.89 -13.86 14.73
N ARG A 392 -26.64 -13.36 13.51
CA ARG A 392 -26.98 -11.98 13.11
C ARG A 392 -28.51 -11.76 13.11
N VAL A 393 -29.29 -12.73 12.62
CA VAL A 393 -30.77 -12.73 12.67
C VAL A 393 -31.28 -12.78 14.12
N LYS A 394 -30.71 -13.63 14.97
CA LYS A 394 -31.03 -13.70 16.40
C LYS A 394 -30.68 -12.42 17.14
N THR A 395 -29.58 -11.76 16.77
CA THR A 395 -29.14 -10.50 17.39
C THR A 395 -30.08 -9.34 17.03
N LEU A 396 -30.57 -9.30 15.79
CA LEU A 396 -31.63 -8.37 15.36
C LEU A 396 -32.95 -8.65 16.09
N ASN A 397 -33.36 -9.91 16.22
CA ASN A 397 -34.55 -10.30 16.98
C ASN A 397 -34.45 -10.01 18.48
N ARG A 398 -33.24 -10.13 19.06
CA ARG A 398 -32.99 -9.80 20.48
C ARG A 398 -32.97 -8.30 20.75
N LYS A 399 -32.59 -7.48 19.77
CA LYS A 399 -32.75 -6.01 19.81
C LYS A 399 -34.23 -5.61 19.76
N LYS A 400 -35.06 -6.34 19.00
CA LYS A 400 -36.51 -6.12 18.91
C LYS A 400 -37.23 -6.45 20.23
N THR A 401 -36.85 -7.53 20.91
CA THR A 401 -37.44 -7.96 22.20
C THR A 401 -36.96 -7.15 23.41
N ARG A 402 -35.79 -6.51 23.38
CA ARG A 402 -35.34 -5.58 24.44
C ARG A 402 -35.96 -4.18 24.34
N LYS A 403 -36.64 -3.84 23.24
CA LYS A 403 -37.28 -2.55 22.98
C LYS A 403 -38.81 -2.59 23.10
N GLU A 404 -39.38 -3.53 23.87
CA GLU A 404 -40.82 -3.48 24.21
C GLU A 404 -41.20 -2.29 25.12
N ASN A 405 -40.24 -1.47 25.55
CA ASN A 405 -40.49 -0.19 26.22
C ASN A 405 -39.88 1.00 25.42
N SER A 406 -40.51 1.44 24.33
CA SER A 406 -40.45 2.82 23.74
C SER A 406 -41.13 2.87 22.34
N PRO A 407 -41.56 4.03 21.82
CA PRO A 407 -42.56 5.00 22.26
C PRO A 407 -43.83 4.91 21.37
N ASP A 408 -45.02 5.21 21.89
CA ASP A 408 -46.33 5.00 21.22
C ASP A 408 -46.59 5.80 19.92
N SER A 409 -45.62 6.59 19.43
CA SER A 409 -45.77 7.44 18.25
C SER A 409 -45.27 6.78 16.96
N PHE A 410 -46.05 6.91 15.88
CA PHE A 410 -45.69 6.49 14.52
C PHE A 410 -44.34 7.06 14.07
N ALA A 411 -44.02 8.31 14.41
CA ALA A 411 -42.76 8.95 14.05
C ALA A 411 -41.54 8.27 14.72
N GLY A 412 -41.71 7.77 15.95
CA GLY A 412 -40.67 7.01 16.65
C GLY A 412 -40.41 5.66 16.00
N ARG A 413 -41.47 4.97 15.55
CA ARG A 413 -41.35 3.71 14.80
C ARG A 413 -40.69 3.92 13.43
N ALA A 414 -41.09 4.96 12.70
CA ALA A 414 -40.49 5.30 11.40
C ALA A 414 -39.00 5.63 11.55
N ASN A 415 -38.62 6.44 12.53
CA ASN A 415 -37.22 6.81 12.75
C ASN A 415 -36.35 5.59 13.15
N SER A 416 -36.89 4.67 13.97
CA SER A 416 -36.21 3.40 14.30
C SER A 416 -36.04 2.51 13.08
N TYR A 417 -37.05 2.43 12.21
CA TYR A 417 -36.95 1.69 10.95
C TYR A 417 -35.89 2.28 10.02
N TYR A 418 -35.83 3.60 9.87
CA TYR A 418 -34.79 4.28 9.07
C TYR A 418 -33.37 4.02 9.58
N HIS A 419 -33.16 3.88 10.89
CA HIS A 419 -31.85 3.56 11.46
C HIS A 419 -31.47 2.08 11.32
N GLU A 420 -32.46 1.17 11.31
CA GLU A 420 -32.24 -0.28 11.19
C GLU A 420 -32.21 -0.76 9.73
N ARG A 421 -32.70 0.07 8.81
CA ARG A 421 -32.83 -0.22 7.37
C ARG A 421 -31.51 -0.62 6.68
N PRO A 422 -30.34 0.01 6.92
CA PRO A 422 -29.09 -0.41 6.27
C PRO A 422 -28.70 -1.84 6.64
N GLN A 423 -28.89 -2.23 7.91
CA GLN A 423 -28.56 -3.58 8.40
C GLN A 423 -29.53 -4.64 7.83
N LEU A 424 -30.79 -4.27 7.61
CA LEU A 424 -31.78 -5.13 6.97
C LEU A 424 -31.49 -5.34 5.48
N LEU A 425 -31.06 -4.28 4.77
CA LEU A 425 -30.68 -4.37 3.36
C LEU A 425 -29.40 -5.18 3.16
N GLU A 426 -28.41 -5.00 4.03
CA GLU A 426 -27.18 -5.81 4.05
C GLU A 426 -27.51 -7.30 4.27
N LEU A 427 -28.36 -7.61 5.25
CA LEU A 427 -28.82 -8.98 5.51
C LEU A 427 -29.58 -9.59 4.32
N LEU A 428 -30.42 -8.80 3.66
CA LEU A 428 -31.18 -9.25 2.48
C LEU A 428 -30.24 -9.57 1.31
N ASN A 429 -29.22 -8.73 1.11
CA ASN A 429 -28.20 -8.93 0.08
C ASN A 429 -27.36 -10.18 0.38
N ASP A 430 -26.95 -10.38 1.63
CA ASP A 430 -26.20 -11.58 2.07
C ASP A 430 -27.03 -12.86 1.90
N LEU A 431 -28.33 -12.82 2.22
CA LEU A 431 -29.26 -13.95 1.99
C LEU A 431 -29.42 -14.26 0.49
N TYR A 432 -29.54 -13.22 -0.34
CA TYR A 432 -29.66 -13.36 -1.79
C TYR A 432 -28.40 -13.97 -2.39
N ASN A 433 -27.22 -13.48 -2.01
CA ASN A 433 -25.93 -14.02 -2.47
C ASN A 433 -25.70 -15.46 -1.99
N SER A 434 -26.11 -15.77 -0.75
CA SER A 434 -26.06 -17.13 -0.21
C SER A 434 -26.95 -18.08 -1.02
N TYR A 435 -28.18 -17.65 -1.37
CA TYR A 435 -29.09 -18.40 -2.22
C TYR A 435 -28.49 -18.66 -3.61
N LEU A 436 -27.92 -17.63 -4.25
CA LEU A 436 -27.25 -17.78 -5.54
C LEU A 436 -26.08 -18.79 -5.47
N SER A 437 -25.29 -18.76 -4.40
CA SER A 437 -24.19 -19.73 -4.20
C SER A 437 -24.69 -21.17 -4.01
N LEU A 438 -25.87 -21.34 -3.43
CA LEU A 438 -26.48 -22.65 -3.20
C LEU A 438 -27.09 -23.18 -4.50
N ALA A 439 -27.73 -22.30 -5.28
CA ALA A 439 -28.29 -22.59 -6.58
C ALA A 439 -27.21 -22.99 -7.59
N ASP A 440 -26.10 -22.25 -7.65
CA ASP A 440 -24.96 -22.57 -8.52
C ASP A 440 -24.34 -23.94 -8.18
N ARG A 441 -24.15 -24.23 -6.89
CA ARG A 441 -23.69 -25.56 -6.44
C ARG A 441 -24.68 -26.67 -6.76
N TYR A 442 -25.98 -26.43 -6.63
CA TYR A 442 -27.01 -27.39 -7.01
C TYR A 442 -26.95 -27.69 -8.52
N CYS A 443 -26.79 -26.65 -9.36
CA CYS A 443 -26.58 -26.77 -10.80
C CYS A 443 -25.29 -27.55 -11.14
N GLN A 444 -24.19 -27.27 -10.46
CA GLN A 444 -22.92 -27.99 -10.63
C GLN A 444 -23.02 -29.47 -10.18
N THR A 445 -23.80 -29.75 -9.14
CA THR A 445 -24.07 -31.13 -8.66
C THR A 445 -24.94 -31.90 -9.65
N LEU A 446 -25.88 -31.23 -10.32
CA LEU A 446 -26.68 -31.80 -11.40
C LEU A 446 -25.83 -32.07 -12.65
N ALA A 447 -24.95 -31.15 -13.03
CA ALA A 447 -24.03 -31.31 -14.16
C ALA A 447 -23.03 -32.46 -13.96
N THR A 448 -22.51 -32.62 -12.74
CA THR A 448 -21.61 -33.74 -12.39
C THR A 448 -22.33 -35.10 -12.32
N LYS A 449 -23.63 -35.13 -12.01
CA LYS A 449 -24.46 -36.35 -12.13
C LYS A 449 -24.76 -36.74 -13.57
N GLN A 450 -24.98 -35.76 -14.47
CA GLN A 450 -25.14 -36.04 -15.91
C GLN A 450 -23.86 -36.61 -16.55
N HIS A 451 -22.68 -36.14 -16.14
CA HIS A 451 -21.42 -36.71 -16.63
C HIS A 451 -21.09 -38.11 -16.09
N ARG A 452 -21.68 -38.55 -14.97
CA ARG A 452 -21.51 -39.92 -14.46
C ARG A 452 -22.40 -40.96 -15.16
N HIS A 453 -23.46 -40.55 -15.86
CA HIS A 453 -24.30 -41.47 -16.65
C HIS A 453 -23.85 -41.65 -18.11
N SER A 454 -22.85 -40.90 -18.59
CA SER A 454 -22.36 -40.98 -19.97
C SER A 454 -21.24 -42.02 -20.22
N ARG A 455 -20.79 -42.78 -19.20
CA ARG A 455 -19.72 -43.77 -19.37
C ARG A 455 -20.11 -45.15 -18.83
N CYS A 456 -20.98 -45.85 -19.55
CA CYS A 456 -21.05 -47.32 -19.51
C CYS A 456 -21.64 -47.92 -20.82
N SER A 457 -20.74 -48.45 -21.66
CA SER A 457 -20.84 -49.69 -22.48
C SER A 457 -22.00 -49.94 -23.49
N SER A 458 -21.68 -49.78 -24.78
CA SER A 458 -21.71 -50.74 -25.94
C SER A 458 -23.02 -51.50 -26.35
N PRO A 459 -23.05 -52.24 -27.50
CA PRO A 459 -23.24 -51.80 -28.90
C PRO A 459 -24.51 -52.39 -29.56
N LEU A 460 -25.07 -51.73 -30.60
CA LEU A 460 -26.20 -52.23 -31.40
C LEU A 460 -25.79 -52.50 -32.87
N PRO A 461 -26.24 -53.62 -33.49
CA PRO A 461 -25.89 -53.98 -34.87
C PRO A 461 -26.86 -53.43 -35.93
N ASN A 462 -26.32 -53.32 -37.16
CA ASN A 462 -26.85 -52.80 -38.43
C ASN A 462 -28.21 -53.34 -38.92
N LEU A 463 -28.96 -52.51 -39.68
CA LEU A 463 -29.70 -52.83 -40.93
C LEU A 463 -30.30 -51.51 -41.51
N LYS A 464 -29.74 -50.83 -42.53
CA LYS A 464 -29.63 -51.04 -44.00
C LYS A 464 -30.77 -50.42 -44.87
N PHE A 465 -30.32 -49.82 -45.99
CA PHE A 465 -30.98 -49.34 -47.23
C PHE A 465 -31.71 -47.97 -47.21
N ASP A 466 -31.67 -47.11 -48.22
CA ASP A 466 -30.76 -46.83 -49.36
C ASP A 466 -31.32 -45.60 -50.13
N GLN A 467 -30.46 -44.98 -50.96
CA GLN A 467 -30.74 -44.13 -52.13
C GLN A 467 -31.09 -42.63 -52.02
N ASN A 468 -30.09 -41.83 -52.43
CA ASN A 468 -30.09 -40.81 -53.49
C ASN A 468 -31.17 -39.70 -53.51
N ILE A 469 -30.72 -38.43 -53.43
CA ILE A 469 -30.72 -37.44 -54.54
C ILE A 469 -29.99 -36.15 -54.06
N GLN A 470 -29.31 -35.51 -55.01
CA GLN A 470 -28.41 -34.34 -54.89
C GLN A 470 -29.16 -32.98 -54.78
N PRO A 471 -28.42 -31.85 -54.58
CA PRO A 471 -28.91 -30.64 -53.91
C PRO A 471 -29.40 -29.56 -54.87
N ASP A 472 -30.09 -28.54 -54.36
CA ASP A 472 -30.19 -27.24 -55.05
C ASP A 472 -30.16 -26.05 -54.08
N GLU A 473 -29.56 -24.98 -54.56
CA GLU A 473 -29.18 -23.72 -53.89
C GLU A 473 -30.36 -22.76 -53.65
N GLY A 474 -30.17 -21.80 -52.72
CA GLY A 474 -30.92 -20.54 -52.73
C GLY A 474 -31.26 -19.94 -51.36
N ASP A 475 -30.39 -19.04 -50.88
CA ASP A 475 -30.71 -17.94 -49.95
C ASP A 475 -31.32 -16.76 -50.77
N PRO A 476 -31.90 -15.65 -50.24
CA PRO A 476 -32.26 -15.27 -48.86
C PRO A 476 -33.68 -14.71 -48.69
N GLY A 477 -34.14 -14.55 -47.44
CA GLY A 477 -35.09 -13.45 -47.13
C GLY A 477 -36.00 -13.62 -45.93
N GLU A 478 -35.89 -12.65 -45.01
CA GLU A 478 -36.87 -12.20 -44.00
C GLU A 478 -37.18 -13.09 -42.80
N VAL A 479 -36.39 -12.89 -41.74
CA VAL A 479 -36.78 -13.16 -40.35
C VAL A 479 -37.46 -11.90 -39.80
N ILE A 480 -38.77 -11.97 -39.61
CA ILE A 480 -39.52 -11.11 -38.68
C ILE A 480 -39.98 -12.04 -37.56
N ASP A 481 -39.37 -11.94 -36.38
CA ASP A 481 -39.89 -12.57 -35.17
C ASP A 481 -40.48 -11.51 -34.23
N SER A 482 -41.79 -11.60 -34.06
CA SER A 482 -42.60 -11.00 -33.01
C SER A 482 -43.38 -12.12 -32.32
N PRO A 483 -43.62 -12.05 -31.00
CA PRO A 483 -43.97 -13.20 -30.17
C PRO A 483 -45.48 -13.46 -30.09
N TYR A 484 -45.82 -14.63 -29.53
CA TYR A 484 -47.14 -15.18 -29.18
C TYR A 484 -47.89 -15.96 -30.27
N ALA A 485 -47.86 -17.29 -30.15
CA ALA A 485 -49.00 -18.13 -30.50
C ALA A 485 -48.97 -19.42 -29.67
N GLU A 486 -49.96 -19.53 -28.80
CA GLU A 486 -50.36 -20.73 -28.07
C GLU A 486 -50.63 -21.89 -29.05
N SER A 487 -50.25 -23.11 -28.67
CA SER A 487 -50.62 -24.31 -29.40
C SER A 487 -51.62 -25.13 -28.59
N SER A 488 -52.88 -25.07 -29.04
CA SER A 488 -54.00 -25.88 -28.55
C SER A 488 -54.03 -27.20 -29.34
N LEU A 489 -54.00 -28.33 -28.62
CA LEU A 489 -54.21 -29.66 -29.18
C LEU A 489 -55.71 -29.89 -29.45
N SER A 490 -56.07 -30.12 -30.72
CA SER A 490 -57.39 -30.59 -31.15
C SER A 490 -57.46 -32.12 -31.13
N PHE A 491 -58.46 -32.65 -30.42
CA PHE A 491 -58.87 -34.06 -30.41
C PHE A 491 -59.49 -34.48 -31.76
N GLN A 492 -59.07 -35.62 -32.30
CA GLN A 492 -59.84 -36.38 -33.29
C GLN A 492 -59.76 -37.88 -32.93
N SER A 493 -60.92 -38.54 -32.85
CA SER A 493 -61.05 -39.96 -32.46
C SER A 493 -61.22 -40.84 -33.70
N PRO A 494 -60.58 -42.03 -33.80
CA PRO A 494 -60.85 -42.97 -34.88
C PRO A 494 -61.83 -44.10 -34.53
N VAL A 495 -62.49 -44.52 -35.60
CA VAL A 495 -63.62 -45.41 -35.83
C VAL A 495 -63.41 -46.87 -35.37
N ALA A 496 -64.55 -47.49 -35.03
CA ALA A 496 -64.74 -48.87 -34.62
C ALA A 496 -64.40 -49.94 -35.67
N VAL A 497 -63.88 -51.08 -35.20
CA VAL A 497 -63.89 -52.37 -35.90
C VAL A 497 -64.48 -53.42 -34.96
N VAL A 498 -65.54 -54.10 -35.40
CA VAL A 498 -66.22 -55.18 -34.68
C VAL A 498 -65.58 -56.53 -35.04
N PRO A 499 -65.43 -57.47 -34.09
CA PRO A 499 -65.69 -58.87 -34.41
C PRO A 499 -66.75 -59.50 -33.50
N ARG A 500 -67.62 -60.29 -34.14
CA ARG A 500 -68.62 -61.14 -33.52
C ARG A 500 -67.99 -62.45 -33.02
N ALA A 501 -68.56 -62.86 -31.88
CA ALA A 501 -68.85 -64.22 -31.42
C ALA A 501 -67.76 -65.03 -30.69
N ASN A 502 -68.12 -65.33 -29.43
CA ASN A 502 -67.66 -66.39 -28.54
C ASN A 502 -66.27 -66.26 -27.94
N GLU A 503 -66.20 -65.55 -26.82
CA GLU A 503 -65.39 -65.99 -25.69
C GLU A 503 -66.03 -65.49 -24.39
N LYS A 504 -65.98 -66.32 -23.34
CA LYS A 504 -66.54 -66.03 -22.01
C LYS A 504 -66.20 -64.60 -21.62
N MET A 505 -67.20 -63.80 -21.24
CA MET A 505 -66.98 -62.47 -20.69
C MET A 505 -66.13 -62.62 -19.43
N ASN A 506 -64.83 -62.38 -19.59
CA ASN A 506 -63.86 -62.61 -18.55
C ASN A 506 -64.01 -61.47 -17.56
N VAL A 507 -64.67 -61.75 -16.43
CA VAL A 507 -64.93 -60.78 -15.36
C VAL A 507 -63.62 -60.11 -14.93
N ASP A 508 -62.51 -60.83 -15.01
CA ASP A 508 -61.17 -60.32 -14.73
C ASP A 508 -60.73 -59.21 -15.70
N MET A 509 -61.17 -59.22 -16.96
CA MET A 509 -60.84 -58.18 -17.94
C MET A 509 -61.64 -56.89 -17.69
N ILE A 510 -62.89 -57.01 -17.26
CA ILE A 510 -63.73 -55.87 -16.86
C ILE A 510 -63.20 -55.28 -15.53
N PHE A 511 -62.79 -56.14 -14.59
CA PHE A 511 -62.17 -55.71 -13.35
C PHE A 511 -60.84 -55.00 -13.59
N ALA A 512 -60.02 -55.52 -14.50
CA ALA A 512 -58.76 -54.88 -14.89
C ALA A 512 -58.99 -53.52 -15.55
N ASP A 513 -59.97 -53.39 -16.44
CA ASP A 513 -60.30 -52.11 -17.09
C ASP A 513 -60.84 -51.08 -16.08
N LEU A 514 -61.68 -51.51 -15.14
CA LEU A 514 -62.19 -50.64 -14.07
C LEU A 514 -61.07 -50.17 -13.13
N VAL A 515 -60.16 -51.07 -12.74
CA VAL A 515 -59.00 -50.72 -11.91
C VAL A 515 -58.07 -49.77 -12.66
N MET A 516 -57.82 -50.01 -13.94
CA MET A 516 -57.04 -49.09 -14.78
C MET A 516 -57.68 -47.71 -14.86
N LYS A 517 -59.01 -47.64 -15.03
CA LYS A 517 -59.74 -46.35 -15.06
C LYS A 517 -59.70 -45.60 -13.73
N VAL A 518 -59.77 -46.30 -12.61
CA VAL A 518 -59.63 -45.69 -11.27
C VAL A 518 -58.21 -45.16 -11.06
N VAL A 519 -57.19 -45.92 -11.47
CA VAL A 519 -55.80 -45.48 -11.38
C VAL A 519 -55.53 -44.29 -12.30
N GLU A 520 -56.06 -44.29 -13.53
CA GLU A 520 -55.99 -43.15 -14.45
C GLU A 520 -56.64 -41.88 -13.86
N TYR A 521 -57.79 -42.04 -13.20
CA TYR A 521 -58.48 -40.94 -12.52
C TYR A 521 -57.66 -40.38 -11.34
N ASP A 522 -57.08 -41.25 -10.51
CA ASP A 522 -56.26 -40.84 -9.37
C ASP A 522 -54.96 -40.14 -9.83
N ILE A 523 -54.36 -40.59 -10.93
CA ILE A 523 -53.20 -39.93 -11.55
C ILE A 523 -53.60 -38.54 -12.04
N ALA A 524 -54.70 -38.42 -12.79
CA ALA A 524 -55.16 -37.12 -13.31
C ALA A 524 -55.52 -36.14 -12.18
N LEU A 525 -56.14 -36.61 -11.09
CA LEU A 525 -56.47 -35.78 -9.93
C LEU A 525 -55.21 -35.31 -9.19
N ASN A 526 -54.19 -36.16 -9.09
CA ASN A 526 -52.91 -35.78 -8.50
C ASN A 526 -52.17 -34.74 -9.36
N GLU A 527 -52.17 -34.90 -10.70
CA GLU A 527 -51.59 -33.92 -11.62
C GLU A 527 -52.28 -32.56 -11.53
N LEU A 528 -53.62 -32.52 -11.45
CA LEU A 528 -54.39 -31.29 -11.28
C LEU A 528 -54.00 -30.57 -9.98
N ASN A 529 -53.92 -31.30 -8.86
CA ASN A 529 -53.51 -30.76 -7.56
C ASN A 529 -52.07 -30.21 -7.57
N VAL A 530 -51.16 -30.83 -8.32
CA VAL A 530 -49.78 -30.36 -8.48
C VAL A 530 -49.74 -29.07 -9.30
N VAL A 531 -50.53 -28.97 -10.37
CA VAL A 531 -50.63 -27.77 -11.21
C VAL A 531 -51.25 -26.60 -10.43
N GLU A 532 -52.31 -26.84 -9.68
CA GLU A 532 -52.97 -25.81 -8.86
C GLU A 532 -52.02 -25.24 -7.77
N LYS A 533 -51.24 -26.12 -7.12
CA LYS A 533 -50.17 -25.68 -6.20
C LYS A 533 -49.11 -24.84 -6.89
N ARG A 534 -48.63 -25.25 -8.07
CA ARG A 534 -47.66 -24.47 -8.85
C ARG A 534 -48.20 -23.10 -9.26
N TRP A 535 -49.47 -23.03 -9.64
CA TRP A 535 -50.11 -21.77 -10.01
C TRP A 535 -50.26 -20.84 -8.80
N GLY A 536 -50.68 -21.37 -7.64
CA GLY A 536 -50.73 -20.62 -6.39
C GLY A 536 -49.37 -20.10 -5.93
N GLU A 537 -48.30 -20.91 -6.06
CA GLU A 537 -46.94 -20.47 -5.80
C GLU A 537 -46.47 -19.39 -6.78
N SER A 538 -46.81 -19.49 -8.07
CA SER A 538 -46.44 -18.49 -9.07
C SER A 538 -47.17 -17.17 -8.86
N SER A 539 -48.44 -17.21 -8.49
CA SER A 539 -49.21 -16.00 -8.19
C SER A 539 -48.63 -15.26 -6.98
N ARG A 540 -48.24 -15.99 -5.93
CA ARG A 540 -47.57 -15.40 -4.75
C ARG A 540 -46.21 -14.81 -5.09
N LYS A 541 -45.43 -15.47 -5.96
CA LYS A 541 -44.14 -14.92 -6.45
C LYS A 541 -44.33 -13.62 -7.21
N MET A 542 -45.34 -13.56 -8.08
CA MET A 542 -45.66 -12.35 -8.85
C MET A 542 -46.10 -11.20 -7.93
N GLU A 543 -46.93 -11.47 -6.93
CA GLU A 543 -47.35 -10.48 -5.93
C GLU A 543 -46.17 -9.97 -5.08
N LEU A 544 -45.27 -10.87 -4.67
CA LEU A 544 -44.03 -10.51 -3.97
C LEU A 544 -43.11 -9.65 -4.84
N GLN A 545 -42.98 -9.97 -6.13
CA GLN A 545 -42.18 -9.19 -7.07
C GLN A 545 -42.77 -7.80 -7.30
N GLN A 546 -44.10 -7.69 -7.40
CA GLN A 546 -44.78 -6.39 -7.51
C GLN A 546 -44.56 -5.53 -6.27
N ASN A 547 -44.74 -6.10 -5.07
CA ASN A 547 -44.49 -5.38 -3.82
C ASN A 547 -43.02 -4.96 -3.68
N LEU A 548 -42.08 -5.79 -4.13
CA LEU A 548 -40.66 -5.44 -4.13
C LEU A 548 -40.38 -4.27 -5.08
N LEU A 549 -40.99 -4.28 -6.28
CA LEU A 549 -40.87 -3.19 -7.24
C LEU A 549 -41.39 -1.86 -6.66
N ASP A 550 -42.57 -1.87 -6.04
CA ASP A 550 -43.16 -0.69 -5.43
C ASP A 550 -42.28 -0.11 -4.31
N VAL A 551 -41.65 -0.98 -3.51
CA VAL A 551 -40.68 -0.56 -2.48
C VAL A 551 -39.45 0.06 -3.15
N LEU A 552 -38.88 -0.57 -4.18
CA LEU A 552 -37.71 -0.04 -4.89
C LEU A 552 -38.00 1.31 -5.57
N GLU A 553 -39.20 1.49 -6.12
CA GLU A 553 -39.62 2.78 -6.71
C GLU A 553 -39.77 3.87 -5.64
N SER A 554 -40.38 3.54 -4.49
CA SER A 554 -40.47 4.48 -3.37
C SER A 554 -39.09 4.91 -2.87
N GLU A 555 -38.14 3.98 -2.83
CA GLU A 555 -36.78 4.26 -2.39
C GLU A 555 -35.98 5.09 -3.39
N ARG A 556 -36.16 4.82 -4.68
CA ARG A 556 -35.60 5.67 -5.74
C ARG A 556 -36.08 7.12 -5.59
N LEU A 557 -37.36 7.33 -5.27
CA LEU A 557 -37.93 8.66 -5.09
C LEU A 557 -37.33 9.40 -3.88
N ILE A 558 -37.14 8.69 -2.76
CA ILE A 558 -36.49 9.23 -1.56
C ILE A 558 -35.05 9.64 -1.87
N LEU A 559 -34.28 8.76 -2.51
CA LEU A 559 -32.89 9.03 -2.89
C LEU A 559 -32.76 10.23 -3.84
N LEU A 560 -33.69 10.39 -4.79
CA LEU A 560 -33.71 11.56 -5.68
C LEU A 560 -33.92 12.86 -4.90
N ASN A 561 -34.80 12.86 -3.89
CA ASN A 561 -35.04 14.03 -3.06
C ASN A 561 -33.85 14.37 -2.14
N ASP A 562 -33.21 13.33 -1.58
CA ASP A 562 -32.02 13.50 -0.74
C ASP A 562 -30.84 14.01 -1.57
N ASN A 563 -30.65 13.51 -2.80
CA ASN A 563 -29.65 14.02 -3.72
C ASN A 563 -29.87 15.49 -4.09
N ALA A 564 -31.13 15.91 -4.31
CA ALA A 564 -31.44 17.32 -4.54
C ALA A 564 -31.09 18.20 -3.32
N THR A 565 -31.39 17.71 -2.11
CA THR A 565 -31.08 18.41 -0.85
C THR A 565 -29.56 18.50 -0.61
N LEU A 566 -28.83 17.42 -0.88
CA LEU A 566 -27.37 17.39 -0.80
C LEU A 566 -26.74 18.33 -1.83
N GLY A 567 -27.25 18.35 -3.06
CA GLY A 567 -26.83 19.29 -4.09
C GLY A 567 -26.92 20.74 -3.62
N TYR A 568 -28.03 21.13 -2.99
CA TYR A 568 -28.17 22.47 -2.41
C TYR A 568 -27.11 22.74 -1.32
N ARG A 569 -26.90 21.81 -0.38
CA ARG A 569 -25.91 21.98 0.70
C ARG A 569 -24.49 22.09 0.16
N VAL A 570 -24.13 21.31 -0.85
CA VAL A 570 -22.81 21.38 -1.52
C VAL A 570 -22.61 22.77 -2.13
N THR A 571 -23.61 23.32 -2.82
CA THR A 571 -23.48 24.68 -3.40
C THR A 571 -23.33 25.78 -2.35
N VAL A 572 -23.92 25.61 -1.16
CA VAL A 572 -23.74 26.54 -0.04
C VAL A 572 -22.32 26.44 0.52
N LEU A 573 -21.84 25.24 0.80
CA LEU A 573 -20.48 25.00 1.30
C LEU A 573 -19.40 25.45 0.30
N GLU A 574 -19.64 25.28 -1.00
CA GLU A 574 -18.73 25.76 -2.04
C GLU A 574 -18.57 27.29 -2.01
N LYS A 575 -19.67 28.02 -1.76
CA LYS A 575 -19.62 29.49 -1.60
C LYS A 575 -18.87 29.90 -0.35
N GLU A 576 -19.07 29.22 0.77
CA GLU A 576 -18.33 29.47 2.02
C GLU A 576 -16.83 29.20 1.87
N ASN A 577 -16.47 28.08 1.21
CA ASN A 577 -15.07 27.76 0.91
C ASN A 577 -14.40 28.80 0.00
N LYS A 578 -15.11 29.34 -0.99
CA LYS A 578 -14.61 30.46 -1.80
C LYS A 578 -14.34 31.70 -0.93
N GLY A 579 -15.21 31.99 0.05
CA GLY A 579 -15.00 33.03 1.05
C GLY A 579 -13.72 32.82 1.86
N LEU A 580 -13.58 31.65 2.49
CA LEU A 580 -12.41 31.30 3.31
C LEU A 580 -11.10 31.29 2.51
N ALA A 581 -11.13 30.84 1.25
CA ALA A 581 -9.97 30.88 0.36
C ALA A 581 -9.52 32.33 0.09
N SER A 582 -10.47 33.25 -0.09
CA SER A 582 -10.16 34.67 -0.29
C SER A 582 -9.56 35.33 0.96
N GLU A 583 -10.05 34.97 2.16
CA GLU A 583 -9.51 35.44 3.44
C GLU A 583 -8.10 34.91 3.70
N SER A 584 -7.86 33.63 3.42
CA SER A 584 -6.53 33.01 3.51
C SER A 584 -5.51 33.68 2.58
N LEU A 585 -5.93 34.01 1.35
CA LEU A 585 -5.09 34.71 0.38
C LEU A 585 -4.75 36.14 0.83
N PHE A 586 -5.71 36.84 1.45
CA PHE A 586 -5.49 38.15 2.07
C PHE A 586 -4.48 38.07 3.23
N LEU A 587 -4.63 37.11 4.13
CA LEU A 587 -3.72 36.88 5.25
C LEU A 587 -2.29 36.56 4.78
N LYS A 588 -2.15 35.70 3.75
CA LYS A 588 -0.84 35.41 3.14
C LYS A 588 -0.16 36.65 2.57
N ARG A 589 -0.90 37.55 1.91
CA ARG A 589 -0.36 38.82 1.40
C ARG A 589 0.13 39.71 2.55
N LYS A 590 -0.64 39.82 3.64
CA LYS A 590 -0.25 40.60 4.83
C LYS A 590 0.98 40.03 5.53
N ALA A 591 1.08 38.71 5.66
CA ALA A 591 2.27 38.06 6.21
C ALA A 591 3.53 38.32 5.35
N ALA A 592 3.40 38.28 4.02
CA ALA A 592 4.49 38.59 3.10
C ALA A 592 4.94 40.07 3.18
N GLU A 593 4.01 41.01 3.35
CA GLU A 593 4.34 42.42 3.63
C GLU A 593 5.13 42.58 4.92
N LEU A 594 4.69 41.92 5.99
CA LEU A 594 5.35 41.93 7.30
C LEU A 594 6.77 41.34 7.22
N ALA A 595 6.94 40.23 6.51
CA ALA A 595 8.25 39.62 6.28
C ALA A 595 9.22 40.56 5.54
N ARG A 596 8.73 41.30 4.52
CA ARG A 596 9.53 42.32 3.83
C ARG A 596 9.96 43.46 4.75
N CYS A 597 9.08 43.93 5.63
CA CYS A 597 9.40 44.95 6.62
C CYS A 597 10.49 44.48 7.61
N VAL A 598 10.41 43.24 8.07
CA VAL A 598 11.41 42.65 8.98
C VAL A 598 12.77 42.50 8.29
N LEU A 599 12.81 42.07 7.03
CA LEU A 599 14.05 41.99 6.26
C LEU A 599 14.70 43.36 6.06
N LYS A 600 13.90 44.37 5.71
CA LYS A 600 14.38 45.75 5.56
C LYS A 600 14.98 46.30 6.86
N ALA A 601 14.31 46.08 8.00
CA ALA A 601 14.81 46.48 9.30
C ALA A 601 16.15 45.79 9.66
N ARG A 602 16.33 44.52 9.25
CA ARG A 602 17.60 43.80 9.43
C ARG A 602 18.72 44.37 8.56
N GLU A 603 18.42 44.74 7.32
CA GLU A 603 19.36 45.39 6.40
C GLU A 603 19.81 46.75 6.96
N ASP A 604 18.86 47.59 7.37
CA ASP A 604 19.10 48.92 7.94
C ASP A 604 19.96 48.83 9.22
N HIS A 605 19.73 47.81 10.06
CA HIS A 605 20.55 47.55 11.24
C HIS A 605 22.00 47.17 10.89
N ARG A 606 22.22 46.37 9.84
CA ARG A 606 23.57 46.01 9.37
C ARG A 606 24.32 47.23 8.81
N VAL A 607 23.62 48.10 8.08
CA VAL A 607 24.19 49.36 7.57
C VAL A 607 24.62 50.26 8.72
N CYS A 608 23.78 50.45 9.74
CA CYS A 608 24.13 51.24 10.93
C CYS A 608 25.38 50.71 11.65
N MET A 609 25.50 49.38 11.81
CA MET A 609 26.67 48.74 12.43
C MET A 609 27.94 48.92 11.58
N LEU A 610 27.84 48.88 10.25
CA LEU A 610 28.96 49.12 9.35
C LEU A 610 29.42 50.59 9.39
N SER A 611 28.49 51.55 9.39
CA SER A 611 28.81 52.97 9.50
C SER A 611 29.60 53.29 10.79
N ARG A 612 29.17 52.76 11.95
CA ARG A 612 29.90 52.92 13.21
C ARG A 612 31.32 52.36 13.15
N LYS A 613 31.50 51.22 12.46
CA LYS A 613 32.81 50.59 12.31
C LYS A 613 33.71 51.37 11.36
N ILE A 614 33.15 52.00 10.34
CA ILE A 614 33.87 52.91 9.44
C ILE A 614 34.33 54.16 10.22
N GLU A 615 33.45 54.77 11.04
CA GLU A 615 33.80 55.91 11.88
C GLU A 615 34.93 55.60 12.87
N ASP A 616 34.87 54.43 13.53
CA ASP A 616 35.93 53.97 14.45
C ASP A 616 37.27 53.78 13.72
N LEU A 617 37.25 53.16 12.53
CA LEU A 617 38.45 52.98 11.71
C LEU A 617 39.02 54.33 11.23
N GLN A 618 38.17 55.28 10.85
CA GLN A 618 38.60 56.64 10.49
C GLN A 618 39.29 57.35 11.66
N GLY A 619 38.74 57.21 12.87
CA GLY A 619 39.36 57.74 14.10
C GLY A 619 40.74 57.13 14.38
N GLN A 620 40.89 55.82 14.18
CA GLN A 620 42.17 55.13 14.34
C GLN A 620 43.22 55.58 13.30
N ILE A 621 42.81 55.75 12.04
CA ILE A 621 43.68 56.26 10.97
C ILE A 621 44.17 57.68 11.31
N TYR A 622 43.26 58.57 11.71
CA TYR A 622 43.61 59.93 12.10
C TYR A 622 44.60 59.95 13.29
N GLY A 623 44.40 59.07 14.28
CA GLY A 623 45.32 58.92 15.40
C GLY A 623 46.71 58.39 14.99
N LEU A 624 46.79 57.50 13.99
CA LEU A 624 48.05 57.05 13.41
C LEU A 624 48.76 58.16 12.63
N GLU A 625 48.03 58.92 11.81
CA GLU A 625 48.56 60.06 11.07
C GLU A 625 49.15 61.12 12.00
N LYS A 626 48.45 61.44 13.09
CA LYS A 626 48.94 62.37 14.12
C LYS A 626 50.24 61.87 14.77
N ARG A 627 50.29 60.60 15.19
CA ARG A 627 51.50 60.00 15.78
C ARG A 627 52.67 59.95 14.81
N ASN A 628 52.41 59.63 13.54
CA ASN A 628 53.44 59.66 12.50
C ASN A 628 53.99 61.07 12.32
N LYS A 629 53.12 62.09 12.28
CA LYS A 629 53.53 63.50 12.21
C LYS A 629 54.42 63.91 13.39
N GLU A 630 54.02 63.55 14.60
CA GLU A 630 54.81 63.78 15.83
C GLU A 630 56.17 63.05 15.77
N TYR A 631 56.21 61.82 15.25
CA TYR A 631 57.45 61.07 15.00
C TYR A 631 58.36 61.76 13.99
N TYR A 632 57.81 62.27 12.88
CA TYR A 632 58.58 63.02 11.88
C TYR A 632 59.14 64.31 12.48
N GLU A 633 58.37 65.05 13.26
CA GLU A 633 58.82 66.26 13.95
C GLU A 633 59.95 65.95 14.95
N GLN A 634 59.85 64.84 15.70
CA GLN A 634 60.93 64.38 16.59
C GLN A 634 62.21 63.98 15.85
N LEU A 635 62.09 63.33 14.68
CA LEU A 635 63.24 62.99 13.84
C LEU A 635 63.94 64.23 13.29
N VAL A 636 63.18 65.27 12.92
CA VAL A 636 63.73 66.57 12.48
C VAL A 636 64.46 67.27 13.63
N MET A 637 63.91 67.23 14.84
CA MET A 637 64.54 67.80 16.04
C MET A 637 65.82 67.05 16.45
N LYS A 638 65.85 65.71 16.33
CA LYS A 638 67.06 64.91 16.56
C LYS A 638 68.17 65.25 15.58
N ARG A 639 67.84 65.49 14.31
CA ARG A 639 68.80 65.86 13.27
C ARG A 639 69.41 67.26 13.52
N GLN A 640 68.61 68.21 14.01
CA GLN A 640 69.11 69.52 14.47
C GLN A 640 69.94 69.45 15.76
N GLY A 641 69.69 68.48 16.63
CA GLY A 641 70.50 68.21 17.82
C GLY A 641 71.85 67.53 17.53
N GLU A 642 71.92 66.66 16.52
CA GLU A 642 73.18 66.04 16.07
C GLU A 642 74.09 67.06 15.34
N ASP A 643 73.52 68.01 14.61
CA ASP A 643 74.27 69.10 13.95
C ASP A 643 74.92 70.09 14.96
N LEU A 644 74.38 70.20 16.19
CA LEU A 644 74.98 70.99 17.28
C LEU A 644 76.11 70.26 18.02
N SER A 645 76.27 68.95 17.82
CA SER A 645 77.32 68.13 18.47
C SER A 645 78.55 67.84 17.60
N LEU A 646 78.49 68.14 16.28
CA LEU A 646 79.58 67.92 15.31
C LEU A 646 80.21 69.21 14.76
N SER A 647 79.86 70.37 15.32
CA SER A 647 80.51 71.66 15.03
C SER A 647 81.40 72.12 16.21
N SER A 648 82.47 71.36 16.52
CA SER A 648 83.69 71.97 17.05
C SER A 648 84.93 71.11 16.70
N LYS A 649 85.83 71.72 15.92
CA LYS A 649 87.13 71.25 15.37
C LYS A 649 87.02 70.36 14.12
N GLY A 650 87.24 70.81 12.88
CA GLY A 650 87.81 72.04 12.35
C GLY A 650 89.04 71.76 11.46
N ARG A 651 88.91 72.10 10.16
CA ARG A 651 89.99 72.39 9.17
C ARG A 651 90.90 71.22 8.73
N LYS A 652 90.80 70.81 7.45
CA LYS A 652 91.58 71.37 6.32
C LYS A 652 91.25 70.65 4.99
N LYS A 653 91.45 71.45 3.93
CA LYS A 653 91.23 71.23 2.50
C LYS A 653 92.15 70.20 1.83
N GLY A 654 91.64 69.69 0.71
CA GLY A 654 92.34 69.21 -0.49
C GLY A 654 91.63 67.96 -0.99
N GLY A 655 90.95 67.90 -2.14
CA GLY A 655 90.93 68.72 -3.34
C GLY A 655 91.16 67.76 -4.52
N GLU A 656 90.10 67.38 -5.23
CA GLU A 656 90.09 66.91 -6.63
C GLU A 656 88.65 66.53 -7.04
N GLU A 657 88.26 66.90 -8.26
CA GLU A 657 87.01 66.51 -8.94
C GLU A 657 87.09 65.07 -9.43
N VAL A 658 86.03 64.27 -9.27
CA VAL A 658 85.66 63.17 -10.18
C VAL A 658 84.14 62.98 -10.21
N GLU A 659 83.63 62.76 -11.42
CA GLU A 659 82.27 62.45 -11.85
C GLU A 659 81.69 61.10 -11.36
N LEU A 660 80.35 61.06 -11.40
CA LEU A 660 79.38 60.01 -11.79
C LEU A 660 79.69 58.50 -11.65
N GLU A 661 78.61 57.77 -11.31
CA GLU A 661 78.40 56.31 -11.32
C GLU A 661 79.09 55.50 -10.21
N ASP A 662 78.33 55.00 -9.22
CA ASP A 662 77.90 53.59 -9.18
C ASP A 662 77.16 53.22 -7.87
N CYS A 663 76.15 52.34 -8.04
CA CYS A 663 75.57 51.33 -7.14
C CYS A 663 75.66 51.45 -5.59
N PHE A 664 74.51 51.41 -4.89
CA PHE A 664 73.92 50.14 -4.37
C PHE A 664 72.55 50.31 -3.65
N ARG A 665 71.53 49.71 -4.28
CA ARG A 665 70.40 48.89 -3.78
C ARG A 665 69.28 49.36 -2.82
N ALA A 666 68.11 48.86 -3.23
CA ALA A 666 66.89 48.44 -2.52
C ALA A 666 65.92 49.55 -2.14
N GLY A 667 64.67 49.58 -2.59
CA GLY A 667 63.88 48.65 -3.40
C GLY A 667 62.43 49.12 -3.26
N ALA A 668 61.97 49.95 -4.20
CA ALA A 668 60.65 50.55 -4.18
C ALA A 668 59.68 49.71 -5.03
N GLY A 669 58.53 49.37 -4.46
CA GLY A 669 57.41 48.78 -5.18
C GLY A 669 56.12 49.44 -4.76
N GLY A 670 55.35 49.92 -5.75
CA GLY A 670 53.91 50.14 -5.60
C GLY A 670 53.39 51.43 -6.25
N LEU A 671 52.86 51.31 -7.48
CA LEU A 671 51.48 51.69 -7.86
C LEU A 671 51.37 51.89 -9.37
N GLY A 672 50.51 51.13 -10.04
CA GLY A 672 50.10 51.48 -11.40
C GLY A 672 49.43 50.40 -12.24
N LYS A 673 48.09 50.31 -12.12
CA LYS A 673 47.11 50.14 -13.20
C LYS A 673 46.96 48.81 -13.98
N CYS A 674 45.67 48.60 -14.29
CA CYS A 674 45.07 47.93 -15.45
C CYS A 674 44.81 46.42 -15.41
N PHE A 675 43.51 46.12 -15.51
CA PHE A 675 42.95 44.90 -16.08
C PHE A 675 43.50 44.64 -17.49
N SER A 676 43.93 43.41 -17.77
CA SER A 676 43.54 42.68 -18.99
C SER A 676 44.00 41.22 -18.95
N PHE A 677 43.12 40.35 -19.44
CA PHE A 677 43.21 38.90 -19.65
C PHE A 677 44.39 38.47 -20.54
N GLN A 678 45.09 37.36 -20.19
CA GLN A 678 45.27 36.15 -21.05
C GLN A 678 46.31 35.14 -20.51
N ARG A 679 45.79 33.93 -20.25
CA ARG A 679 46.24 32.56 -20.63
C ARG A 679 47.74 32.18 -20.75
N LYS A 680 47.97 30.93 -20.28
CA LYS A 680 49.07 29.97 -20.59
C LYS A 680 50.41 30.27 -19.93
N ASN A 681 51.24 29.32 -19.52
CA ASN A 681 51.17 27.86 -19.36
C ASN A 681 52.44 27.46 -18.56
N ASP A 682 52.37 26.29 -17.96
CA ASP A 682 53.47 25.33 -17.74
C ASP A 682 54.65 25.63 -16.79
N GLY A 683 54.83 24.63 -15.92
CA GLY A 683 56.11 24.05 -15.54
C GLY A 683 56.73 24.61 -14.26
N ASP A 684 57.31 23.83 -13.37
CA ASP A 684 57.44 22.39 -13.17
C ASP A 684 58.08 22.23 -11.77
N GLN A 685 57.93 21.05 -11.15
CA GLN A 685 58.83 20.36 -10.19
C GLN A 685 59.70 21.17 -9.18
N ASP A 686 59.90 20.78 -7.91
CA ASP A 686 59.96 19.44 -7.34
C ASP A 686 60.05 19.45 -5.79
N LYS A 687 59.63 18.34 -5.19
CA LYS A 687 60.16 17.63 -4.00
C LYS A 687 60.77 18.41 -2.81
N ASN A 688 60.08 18.40 -1.66
CA ASN A 688 60.35 17.44 -0.57
C ASN A 688 59.53 17.71 0.71
N GLY A 689 58.80 16.68 1.14
CA GLY A 689 58.36 16.32 2.50
C GLY A 689 58.22 17.38 3.59
N ARG A 690 56.98 17.84 3.83
CA ARG A 690 56.23 17.85 5.12
C ARG A 690 54.91 18.60 4.93
N MET A 691 53.79 17.87 4.83
CA MET A 691 52.47 18.48 4.66
C MET A 691 51.88 18.86 6.01
N ARG A 692 51.91 20.16 6.32
CA ARG A 692 51.05 20.82 7.30
C ARG A 692 49.79 21.24 6.53
N LEU A 693 48.64 20.62 6.77
CA LEU A 693 47.40 20.95 6.06
C LEU A 693 46.94 22.37 6.44
N SER A 694 47.07 23.27 5.46
CA SER A 694 46.60 24.65 5.48
C SER A 694 45.08 24.71 5.26
N THR A 695 44.42 25.56 6.03
CA THR A 695 42.97 25.80 6.12
C THR A 695 42.34 26.40 4.85
N SER A 696 43.11 26.66 3.79
CA SER A 696 42.56 27.22 2.54
C SER A 696 41.97 26.17 1.58
N LYS A 697 42.33 24.88 1.68
CA LYS A 697 41.74 23.82 0.82
C LYS A 697 40.34 23.36 1.25
N LEU A 698 39.89 23.70 2.45
CA LEU A 698 38.55 23.36 2.95
C LEU A 698 37.48 24.28 2.32
N TRP A 699 37.82 25.55 2.03
CA TRP A 699 36.89 26.53 1.51
C TRP A 699 36.66 26.45 -0.01
N ASP A 700 37.64 25.94 -0.76
CA ASP A 700 37.47 25.69 -2.21
C ASP A 700 36.75 24.36 -2.51
N MET A 701 36.68 23.44 -1.54
CA MET A 701 35.90 22.19 -1.67
C MET A 701 34.41 22.41 -1.37
N ILE A 702 34.07 23.42 -0.56
CA ILE A 702 32.69 23.78 -0.21
C ILE A 702 31.98 24.56 -1.34
N LYS A 703 32.73 25.19 -2.25
CA LYS A 703 32.16 25.90 -3.41
C LYS A 703 31.89 25.02 -4.65
N LYS A 704 32.19 23.72 -4.60
CA LYS A 704 32.01 22.78 -5.73
C LYS A 704 30.97 21.67 -5.49
N PHE A 705 30.19 21.75 -4.41
CA PHE A 705 29.00 20.93 -4.24
C PHE A 705 27.75 21.74 -4.59
N ASP A 706 27.57 22.01 -5.88
CA ASP A 706 26.22 22.18 -6.44
C ASP A 706 25.63 20.76 -6.56
N LEU A 707 24.83 20.37 -5.58
CA LEU A 707 24.12 19.09 -5.60
C LEU A 707 22.67 19.31 -5.17
N LEU A 708 21.96 20.15 -5.92
CA LEU A 708 20.50 20.25 -5.93
C LEU A 708 20.03 20.64 -7.35
N HIS A 709 20.03 19.65 -8.23
CA HIS A 709 19.20 19.63 -9.45
C HIS A 709 18.57 18.25 -9.55
N CYS A 710 17.30 18.17 -9.13
CA CYS A 710 16.25 17.26 -9.62
C CYS A 710 14.93 17.74 -9.00
N GLY A 711 14.28 18.70 -9.66
CA GLY A 711 12.89 19.05 -9.43
C GLY A 711 12.26 19.33 -10.80
N PRO A 712 11.11 18.72 -11.15
CA PRO A 712 10.51 18.96 -12.44
C PRO A 712 9.90 20.36 -12.50
N HIS A 713 10.26 21.09 -13.55
CA HIS A 713 9.62 22.34 -13.96
C HIS A 713 8.16 22.05 -14.34
N PHE A 714 7.20 22.66 -13.63
CA PHE A 714 5.84 22.85 -14.12
C PHE A 714 5.74 24.26 -14.68
N ASP A 715 5.66 24.35 -16.01
CA ASP A 715 5.24 25.57 -16.70
C ASP A 715 3.72 25.71 -16.63
N TYR A 716 3.25 26.78 -15.99
CA TYR A 716 1.91 27.31 -16.16
C TYR A 716 2.03 28.65 -16.90
N THR A 717 1.77 28.66 -18.21
CA THR A 717 1.13 29.80 -18.88
C THR A 717 0.43 29.39 -20.19
N ALA A 718 -0.89 29.64 -20.19
CA ALA A 718 -1.75 30.12 -21.29
C ALA A 718 -1.97 29.27 -22.57
N SER A 719 -3.12 28.59 -22.60
CA SER A 719 -4.17 28.68 -23.64
C SER A 719 -5.49 28.23 -23.04
#